data_AF-A0A952L4J2-F1
#
_entry.id   AF-A0A952L4J2-F1
#
_cell.length_a   1.000
_cell.length_b   1.000
_cell.length_c   1.000
_cell.angle_alpha   90.00
_cell.angle_beta   90.00
_cell.angle_gamma   90.00
#
_symmetry.space_group_name_H-M   'P 1'
#
loop_
_entity.id
_entity.type
_entity.pdbx_description
1 polymer ?
#
loop_
_entity_poly.entity_id
_entity_poly.type
_entity_poly.pdbx_seq_one_letter_code
_entity_poly.pdbx_strand_id
1 'polypeptide(L)'
;MLRGWMLMLALGACMNAQAQRLPQPSTRASGEDAAPAELATSTWTRAQLDAWWAALRHHSVAGGDHLDLPPELLPPTDAAAWRPVDMPDVRTRPGAAMVSDARGYEMRWYRVHVPPDSDEAMALYLPRLVTLSAAVLARTETGWQALLDNQHAEREQWVQPLWLPLPGAGAQGLDLVVALPVPAGSYHAVSRIWIGPRDRLERRWLWRVRAQTGLPQAVSLTLAVLGLFAVTLWLRRPDEAIYGLFALGAAAWMVRNLHYYVSLPVSPVAQDWFWWATHASMAWVMLTALLFALRFASRRALWLERALIAVVLFVSLFSMPLWLRQLDMVVLQYAVTAVVAATGTAWVAWLAWRERRPELRIMALALVTGVVLGGHDLAVLAGWAWPEHFFLMPFATLVIMISFLHAVQRRYVGAVEQFQAENSQLQEDLDEQVSVLQAQNAQLREVERQQALLLERQRIMADMHDGLGSSLLSALVAMEQGSMSHEQCVEVLRECVDDLRLVIDSLEPVGHDLVSLLATMRYRLGKRLQTGGLKLDWDVQDLPPLAWLEPPDALHVLRLMQEALNNVLKHASASRVRMVTRHHGSYVEIRVEDDGAGFDLQSIQHGRGLKSQIKRAQRLGGKLRIDSSPGMGTRLSLRLPVERKA
;
A
#
# COMPACT_ATOMS: atom_id res chain seq x y z
N MET A 1 3.17 -33.21 -40.03
CA MET A 1 4.27 -32.51 -40.75
C MET A 1 3.83 -31.82 -42.04
N LEU A 2 2.94 -32.39 -42.87
CA LEU A 2 2.46 -31.75 -44.12
C LEU A 2 1.58 -30.48 -43.97
N ARG A 3 0.85 -30.29 -42.87
CA ARG A 3 0.04 -29.07 -42.64
C ARG A 3 0.85 -27.82 -42.21
N GLY A 4 2.05 -27.99 -41.65
CA GLY A 4 2.94 -26.88 -41.29
C GLY A 4 3.63 -26.26 -42.51
N TRP A 5 3.90 -27.09 -43.52
CA TRP A 5 4.44 -26.62 -44.81
C TRP A 5 3.41 -25.85 -45.63
N MET A 6 2.11 -26.19 -45.52
CA MET A 6 1.04 -25.43 -46.19
C MET A 6 0.85 -24.02 -45.63
N LEU A 7 1.16 -23.76 -44.34
CA LEU A 7 1.09 -22.41 -43.78
C LEU A 7 2.30 -21.55 -44.19
N MET A 8 3.49 -22.15 -44.29
CA MET A 8 4.67 -21.50 -44.90
C MET A 8 4.51 -21.28 -46.40
N LEU A 9 3.83 -22.20 -47.12
CA LEU A 9 3.45 -22.02 -48.52
C LEU A 9 2.30 -21.02 -48.69
N ALA A 10 1.40 -20.83 -47.71
CA ALA A 10 0.38 -19.78 -47.77
C ALA A 10 0.98 -18.39 -47.54
N LEU A 11 1.96 -18.26 -46.63
CA LEU A 11 2.77 -17.04 -46.49
C LEU A 11 3.69 -16.83 -47.70
N GLY A 12 4.22 -17.90 -48.29
CA GLY A 12 5.03 -17.90 -49.52
C GLY A 12 4.23 -17.65 -50.80
N ALA A 13 2.98 -18.08 -50.90
CA ALA A 13 2.12 -17.88 -52.07
C ALA A 13 1.60 -16.45 -52.18
N CYS A 14 1.57 -15.69 -51.08
CA CYS A 14 1.41 -14.24 -51.11
C CYS A 14 2.70 -13.50 -51.56
N MET A 15 3.86 -14.18 -51.63
CA MET A 15 5.13 -13.57 -52.06
C MET A 15 5.29 -13.45 -53.57
N ASN A 16 4.31 -13.92 -54.36
CA ASN A 16 4.29 -13.70 -55.81
C ASN A 16 3.38 -12.52 -56.21
N ALA A 17 3.38 -11.47 -55.38
CA ALA A 17 2.74 -10.22 -55.73
C ALA A 17 3.66 -9.47 -56.71
N GLN A 18 3.28 -9.49 -58.00
CA GLN A 18 3.74 -8.53 -59.00
C GLN A 18 3.84 -7.14 -58.36
N ALA A 19 5.01 -6.49 -58.51
CA ALA A 19 5.36 -5.13 -58.09
C ALA A 19 4.15 -4.31 -57.58
N GLN A 20 3.79 -4.50 -56.30
CA GLN A 20 2.75 -3.71 -55.68
C GLN A 20 3.26 -2.27 -55.66
N ARG A 21 2.64 -1.40 -56.47
CA ARG A 21 2.81 0.05 -56.34
C ARG A 21 2.47 0.40 -54.90
N LEU A 22 3.47 0.84 -54.14
CA LEU A 22 3.30 1.26 -52.76
C LEU A 22 2.17 2.32 -52.71
N PRO A 23 1.20 2.19 -51.80
CA PRO A 23 0.13 3.18 -51.69
C PRO A 23 0.76 4.54 -51.37
N GLN A 24 0.63 5.49 -52.30
CA GLN A 24 1.10 6.86 -52.10
C GLN A 24 0.27 7.53 -51.01
N PRO A 25 0.88 8.23 -50.03
CA PRO A 25 0.14 9.06 -49.11
C PRO A 25 -0.62 10.13 -49.91
N SER A 26 -1.83 10.48 -49.44
CA SER A 26 -2.71 11.43 -50.12
C SER A 26 -1.96 12.72 -50.49
N THR A 27 -2.01 13.11 -51.75
CA THR A 27 -1.52 14.37 -52.32
C THR A 27 -2.37 15.56 -51.85
N ARG A 28 -2.57 15.72 -50.53
CA ARG A 28 -3.08 16.99 -50.00
C ARG A 28 -1.94 17.99 -50.12
N ALA A 29 -2.04 18.82 -51.16
CA ALA A 29 -1.22 19.98 -51.44
C ALA A 29 -1.19 20.93 -50.22
N SER A 30 -0.23 20.73 -49.33
CA SER A 30 0.46 21.85 -48.70
C SER A 30 1.55 22.25 -49.68
N GLY A 31 1.70 23.53 -50.05
CA GLY A 31 2.69 24.04 -51.01
C GLY A 31 4.16 23.91 -50.58
N GLU A 32 4.53 22.72 -50.13
CA GLU A 32 5.83 22.25 -49.69
C GLU A 32 6.10 20.95 -50.47
N ASP A 33 6.45 21.08 -51.75
CA ASP A 33 6.76 19.92 -52.58
C ASP A 33 8.22 19.48 -52.35
N ALA A 34 8.44 18.16 -52.41
CA ALA A 34 9.78 17.60 -52.40
C ALA A 34 10.55 18.09 -53.64
N ALA A 35 11.87 18.24 -53.52
CA ALA A 35 12.67 18.71 -54.64
C ALA A 35 12.68 17.64 -55.76
N PRO A 36 12.51 18.05 -57.04
CA PRO A 36 12.64 17.12 -58.15
C PRO A 36 14.06 16.56 -58.16
N ALA A 37 14.17 15.24 -58.33
CA ALA A 37 15.43 14.53 -58.30
C ALA A 37 15.67 13.81 -59.63
N GLU A 38 16.94 13.74 -60.03
CA GLU A 38 17.39 12.93 -61.14
C GLU A 38 18.34 11.85 -60.64
N LEU A 39 18.24 10.66 -61.21
CA LEU A 39 19.02 9.48 -60.85
C LEU A 39 20.01 9.13 -61.97
N ALA A 40 21.25 8.86 -61.56
CA ALA A 40 22.21 8.12 -62.36
C ALA A 40 22.71 6.91 -61.55
N THR A 41 23.11 5.83 -62.23
CA THR A 41 23.57 4.59 -61.59
C THR A 41 24.85 4.08 -62.21
N SER A 42 25.76 3.59 -61.39
CA SER A 42 27.05 3.02 -61.81
C SER A 42 27.38 1.75 -61.03
N THR A 43 28.02 0.77 -61.67
CA THR A 43 28.40 -0.51 -61.03
C THR A 43 29.83 -0.46 -60.51
N TRP A 44 30.01 -0.71 -59.22
CA TRP A 44 31.28 -0.59 -58.51
C TRP A 44 31.72 -1.92 -57.91
N THR A 45 33.03 -2.14 -57.85
CA THR A 45 33.64 -3.23 -57.08
C THR A 45 33.81 -2.82 -55.61
N ARG A 46 34.03 -3.79 -54.71
CA ARG A 46 34.33 -3.50 -53.30
C ARG A 46 35.56 -2.60 -53.13
N ALA A 47 36.62 -2.85 -53.90
CA ALA A 47 37.85 -2.06 -53.88
C ALA A 47 37.62 -0.59 -54.29
N GLN A 48 36.81 -0.35 -55.34
CA GLN A 48 36.42 1.00 -55.76
C GLN A 48 35.63 1.73 -54.66
N LEU A 49 34.70 1.03 -54.01
CA LEU A 49 33.94 1.59 -52.90
C LEU A 49 34.83 1.95 -51.70
N ASP A 50 35.72 1.05 -51.30
CA ASP A 50 36.64 1.28 -50.17
C ASP A 50 37.62 2.43 -50.46
N ALA A 51 38.10 2.55 -51.71
CA ALA A 51 38.94 3.66 -52.14
C ALA A 51 38.20 5.01 -52.13
N TRP A 52 36.98 5.05 -52.65
CA TRP A 52 36.12 6.24 -52.63
C TRP A 52 35.87 6.74 -51.21
N TRP A 53 35.53 5.80 -50.33
CA TRP A 53 35.34 6.08 -48.91
C TRP A 53 36.61 6.54 -48.19
N ALA A 54 37.78 6.00 -48.54
CA ALA A 54 39.05 6.48 -48.00
C ALA A 54 39.36 7.93 -48.42
N ALA A 55 39.08 8.29 -49.67
CA ALA A 55 39.27 9.65 -50.17
C ALA A 55 38.36 10.65 -49.46
N LEU A 56 37.08 10.33 -49.27
CA LEU A 56 36.13 11.18 -48.55
C LEU A 56 36.59 11.47 -47.10
N ARG A 57 37.11 10.46 -46.40
CA ARG A 57 37.66 10.62 -45.05
C ARG A 57 38.83 11.61 -45.01
N HIS A 58 39.79 11.46 -45.92
CA HIS A 58 40.95 12.36 -45.99
C HIS A 58 40.54 13.82 -46.25
N HIS A 59 39.57 14.06 -47.13
CA HIS A 59 39.14 15.42 -47.48
C HIS A 59 38.30 16.08 -46.37
N SER A 60 37.47 15.29 -45.67
CA SER A 60 36.67 15.78 -44.53
C SER A 60 37.51 16.31 -43.36
N VAL A 61 38.72 15.75 -43.17
CA VAL A 61 39.64 16.08 -42.06
C VAL A 61 40.64 17.17 -42.45
N ALA A 62 41.06 17.23 -43.72
CA ALA A 62 42.07 18.17 -44.21
C ALA A 62 41.52 19.54 -44.63
N GLY A 63 40.20 19.72 -44.69
CA GLY A 63 39.58 20.98 -45.13
C GLY A 63 39.91 21.34 -46.58
N GLY A 64 40.16 20.35 -47.44
CA GLY A 64 40.51 20.57 -48.84
C GLY A 64 39.32 21.02 -49.69
N ASP A 65 39.58 21.88 -50.67
CA ASP A 65 38.55 22.52 -51.51
C ASP A 65 37.91 21.61 -52.56
N HIS A 66 38.52 20.47 -52.94
CA HIS A 66 38.01 19.58 -54.00
C HIS A 66 38.36 18.11 -53.75
N LEU A 67 37.49 17.19 -54.16
CA LEU A 67 37.71 15.74 -54.19
C LEU A 67 38.59 15.36 -55.37
N ASP A 68 39.85 15.02 -55.11
CA ASP A 68 40.75 14.46 -56.11
C ASP A 68 40.54 12.94 -56.21
N LEU A 69 39.65 12.53 -57.12
CA LEU A 69 39.28 11.15 -57.39
C LEU A 69 39.29 10.87 -58.91
N PRO A 70 39.60 9.63 -59.34
CA PRO A 70 39.41 9.23 -60.73
C PRO A 70 37.99 9.55 -61.22
N PRO A 71 37.80 9.97 -62.48
CA PRO A 71 36.50 10.37 -63.00
C PRO A 71 35.43 9.26 -62.92
N GLU A 72 35.84 7.99 -62.88
CA GLU A 72 34.95 6.83 -62.70
C GLU A 72 34.33 6.74 -61.30
N LEU A 73 34.94 7.38 -60.30
CA LEU A 73 34.49 7.41 -58.90
C LEU A 73 33.77 8.72 -58.54
N LEU A 74 33.58 9.61 -59.51
CA LEU A 74 32.86 10.86 -59.38
C LEU A 74 31.44 10.76 -59.99
N PRO A 75 30.52 11.66 -59.62
CA PRO A 75 29.21 11.74 -60.26
C PRO A 75 29.33 11.92 -61.78
N PRO A 76 28.49 11.25 -62.60
CA PRO A 76 28.55 11.37 -64.06
C PRO A 76 28.37 12.81 -64.53
N THR A 77 29.30 13.29 -65.36
CA THR A 77 29.25 14.65 -65.94
C THR A 77 28.35 14.74 -67.17
N ASP A 78 28.10 13.62 -67.86
CA ASP A 78 27.22 13.56 -69.03
C ASP A 78 25.76 13.72 -68.61
N ALA A 79 25.07 14.72 -69.19
CA ALA A 79 23.66 14.96 -68.94
C ALA A 79 22.77 13.78 -69.35
N ALA A 80 23.16 12.99 -70.35
CA ALA A 80 22.39 11.84 -70.81
C ALA A 80 22.36 10.67 -69.81
N ALA A 81 23.29 10.65 -68.84
CA ALA A 81 23.35 9.63 -67.79
C ALA A 81 22.27 9.83 -66.70
N TRP A 82 21.69 11.02 -66.62
CA TRP A 82 20.72 11.41 -65.60
C TRP A 82 19.28 11.25 -66.11
N ARG A 83 18.41 10.67 -65.28
CA ARG A 83 16.99 10.48 -65.60
C ARG A 83 16.12 10.97 -64.44
N PRO A 84 15.00 11.66 -64.70
CA PRO A 84 14.05 12.00 -63.65
C PRO A 84 13.61 10.75 -62.88
N VAL A 85 13.57 10.82 -61.55
CA VAL A 85 13.13 9.72 -60.69
C VAL A 85 11.99 10.17 -59.78
N ASP A 86 10.95 9.36 -59.70
CA ASP A 86 9.86 9.57 -58.75
C ASP A 86 10.31 9.20 -57.34
N MET A 87 10.09 10.11 -56.38
CA MET A 87 10.46 9.89 -54.98
C MET A 87 9.24 9.58 -54.11
N PRO A 88 9.33 8.61 -53.16
CA PRO A 88 10.53 7.86 -52.77
C PRO A 88 10.92 6.78 -53.78
N ASP A 89 12.22 6.60 -53.95
CA ASP A 89 12.80 5.57 -54.81
C ASP A 89 13.02 4.28 -54.00
N VAL A 90 12.39 3.19 -54.42
CA VAL A 90 12.32 1.93 -53.68
C VAL A 90 12.56 0.76 -54.62
N ARG A 91 13.52 -0.09 -54.27
CA ARG A 91 13.67 -1.43 -54.87
C ARG A 91 13.13 -2.47 -53.91
N THR A 92 12.08 -3.19 -54.31
CA THR A 92 11.52 -4.30 -53.55
C THR A 92 12.53 -5.44 -53.42
N ARG A 93 12.51 -6.14 -52.28
CA ARG A 93 13.39 -7.30 -52.04
C ARG A 93 12.96 -8.43 -52.98
N PRO A 94 13.84 -8.95 -53.87
CA PRO A 94 13.50 -10.13 -54.66
C PRO A 94 13.20 -11.30 -53.72
N GLY A 95 12.11 -12.03 -53.99
CA GLY A 95 11.68 -13.14 -53.14
C GLY A 95 12.80 -14.16 -52.95
N ALA A 96 13.19 -14.39 -51.69
CA ALA A 96 14.09 -15.46 -51.24
C ALA A 96 15.34 -15.75 -52.09
N ALA A 97 15.95 -14.74 -52.72
CA ALA A 97 17.33 -14.89 -53.16
C ALA A 97 18.21 -14.78 -51.92
N MET A 98 18.94 -15.86 -51.57
CA MET A 98 20.08 -15.74 -50.66
C MET A 98 20.92 -14.57 -51.17
N VAL A 99 21.32 -13.67 -50.27
CA VAL A 99 22.35 -12.67 -50.56
C VAL A 99 23.63 -13.45 -50.87
N SER A 100 23.75 -13.96 -52.10
CA SER A 100 24.98 -14.51 -52.61
C SER A 100 25.95 -13.35 -52.62
N ASP A 101 27.11 -13.50 -51.98
CA ASP A 101 28.28 -12.62 -52.07
C ASP A 101 28.15 -11.66 -53.25
N ALA A 102 27.57 -10.48 -52.98
CA ALA A 102 27.31 -9.51 -54.03
C ALA A 102 28.69 -9.01 -54.46
N ARG A 103 29.24 -9.57 -55.54
CA ARG A 103 30.56 -9.21 -56.07
C ARG A 103 30.63 -7.77 -56.61
N GLY A 104 29.54 -7.00 -56.51
CA GLY A 104 29.46 -5.60 -56.90
C GLY A 104 28.43 -4.80 -56.09
N TYR A 105 28.66 -3.49 -56.08
CA TYR A 105 27.79 -2.46 -55.55
C TYR A 105 27.17 -1.70 -56.71
N GLU A 106 25.94 -1.27 -56.56
CA GLU A 106 25.31 -0.28 -57.42
C GLU A 106 25.38 1.06 -56.71
N MET A 107 26.26 1.93 -57.20
CA MET A 107 26.33 3.31 -56.75
C MET A 107 25.21 4.11 -57.43
N ARG A 108 24.29 4.64 -56.64
CA ARG A 108 23.16 5.46 -57.07
C ARG A 108 23.44 6.92 -56.72
N TRP A 109 23.30 7.81 -57.69
CA TRP A 109 23.54 9.23 -57.56
C TRP A 109 22.22 9.97 -57.73
N TYR A 110 21.77 10.70 -56.72
CA TYR A 110 20.57 11.54 -56.79
C TYR A 110 20.97 13.00 -56.90
N ARG A 111 20.79 13.59 -58.08
CA ARG A 111 21.05 15.01 -58.34
C ARG A 111 19.82 15.84 -58.01
N VAL A 112 20.04 16.91 -57.25
CA VAL A 112 19.03 17.89 -56.90
C VAL A 112 19.63 19.29 -57.01
N HIS A 113 18.89 20.20 -57.62
CA HIS A 113 19.33 21.58 -57.83
C HIS A 113 18.80 22.51 -56.74
N VAL A 114 19.68 23.29 -56.13
CA VAL A 114 19.34 24.38 -55.22
C VAL A 114 19.26 25.67 -56.04
N PRO A 115 18.13 26.39 -56.04
CA PRO A 115 17.97 27.60 -56.84
C PRO A 115 18.95 28.71 -56.42
N PRO A 116 19.40 29.56 -57.37
CA PRO A 116 20.25 30.72 -57.10
C PRO A 116 19.56 31.79 -56.23
N ASP A 117 20.35 32.58 -55.50
CA ASP A 117 19.90 33.76 -54.71
C ASP A 117 18.72 33.50 -53.76
N SER A 118 18.85 32.46 -52.92
CA SER A 118 18.04 32.38 -51.71
C SER A 118 18.66 33.31 -50.64
N ASP A 119 18.05 34.45 -50.36
CA ASP A 119 18.43 35.33 -49.23
C ASP A 119 18.37 34.60 -47.86
N GLU A 120 17.66 33.48 -47.80
CA GLU A 120 17.53 32.62 -46.63
C GLU A 120 18.56 31.47 -46.66
N ALA A 121 19.14 31.14 -45.49
CA ALA A 121 20.01 29.97 -45.36
C ALA A 121 19.24 28.69 -45.70
N MET A 122 19.77 27.85 -46.60
CA MET A 122 19.11 26.63 -47.08
C MET A 122 19.60 25.38 -46.34
N ALA A 123 18.79 24.33 -46.34
CA ALA A 123 19.15 23.03 -45.78
C ALA A 123 18.65 21.88 -46.66
N LEU A 124 19.38 20.77 -46.60
CA LEU A 124 18.99 19.48 -47.16
C LEU A 124 18.48 18.58 -46.04
N TYR A 125 17.30 18.00 -46.23
CA TYR A 125 16.66 17.10 -45.28
C TYR A 125 16.15 15.84 -45.99
N LEU A 126 16.59 14.66 -45.54
CA LEU A 126 16.06 13.37 -45.98
C LEU A 126 15.48 12.61 -44.76
N PRO A 127 14.15 12.36 -44.73
CA PRO A 127 13.49 11.70 -43.62
C PRO A 127 13.97 10.28 -43.30
N ARG A 128 14.45 9.53 -44.29
CA ARG A 128 14.90 8.14 -44.13
C ARG A 128 15.74 7.66 -45.32
N LEU A 129 16.85 6.99 -45.04
CA LEU A 129 17.55 6.16 -46.03
C LEU A 129 17.74 4.75 -45.47
N VAL A 130 17.43 3.73 -46.28
CA VAL A 130 17.51 2.31 -45.87
C VAL A 130 18.84 1.65 -46.26
N THR A 131 19.90 2.44 -46.40
CA THR A 131 21.29 1.95 -46.52
C THR A 131 22.16 2.57 -45.43
N LEU A 132 23.22 1.86 -45.05
CA LEU A 132 24.04 2.21 -43.89
C LEU A 132 24.86 3.49 -44.10
N SER A 133 25.18 3.84 -45.34
CA SER A 133 26.06 4.96 -45.63
C SER A 133 25.64 5.73 -46.89
N ALA A 134 25.72 7.05 -46.83
CA ALA A 134 25.52 7.97 -47.92
C ALA A 134 26.48 9.17 -47.78
N ALA A 135 26.91 9.72 -48.91
CA ALA A 135 27.64 10.99 -48.94
C ALA A 135 26.81 12.06 -49.66
N VAL A 136 27.01 13.32 -49.29
CA VAL A 136 26.45 14.46 -50.03
C VAL A 136 27.60 15.24 -50.63
N LEU A 137 27.57 15.39 -51.94
CA LEU A 137 28.56 16.11 -52.73
C LEU A 137 27.93 17.37 -53.30
N ALA A 138 28.69 18.46 -53.35
CA ALA A 138 28.31 19.69 -54.02
C ALA A 138 29.22 19.95 -55.21
N ARG A 139 28.63 20.41 -56.32
CA ARG A 139 29.40 20.86 -57.49
C ARG A 139 29.79 22.32 -57.29
N THR A 140 31.09 22.58 -57.32
CA THR A 140 31.68 23.92 -57.29
C THR A 140 32.34 24.23 -58.64
N GLU A 141 32.74 25.48 -58.86
CA GLU A 141 33.47 25.88 -60.08
C GLU A 141 34.79 25.12 -60.27
N THR A 142 35.42 24.70 -59.17
CA THR A 142 36.73 24.03 -59.14
C THR A 142 36.64 22.50 -59.08
N GLY A 143 35.43 21.92 -58.91
CA GLY A 143 35.22 20.47 -58.86
C GLY A 143 34.13 20.03 -57.90
N TRP A 144 34.13 18.74 -57.55
CA TRP A 144 33.21 18.19 -56.54
C TRP A 144 33.79 18.37 -55.14
N GLN A 145 32.96 18.82 -54.20
CA GLN A 145 33.32 18.94 -52.79
C GLN A 145 32.42 18.02 -51.95
N ALA A 146 32.99 17.33 -50.96
CA ALA A 146 32.22 16.55 -50.00
C ALA A 146 31.66 17.47 -48.91
N LEU A 147 30.33 17.55 -48.80
CA LEU A 147 29.67 18.29 -47.72
C LEU A 147 29.33 17.40 -46.52
N LEU A 148 29.06 16.12 -46.76
CA LEU A 148 28.74 15.15 -45.72
C LEU A 148 29.24 13.77 -46.12
N ASP A 149 29.84 13.08 -45.15
CA ASP A 149 30.11 11.65 -45.18
C ASP A 149 29.70 11.06 -43.83
N ASN A 150 28.86 10.02 -43.84
CA ASN A 150 28.37 9.38 -42.63
C ASN A 150 29.05 8.04 -42.32
N GLN A 151 30.16 7.70 -42.98
CA GLN A 151 30.92 6.47 -42.73
C GLN A 151 31.32 6.25 -41.27
N HIS A 152 31.86 7.28 -40.61
CA HIS A 152 32.29 7.20 -39.20
C HIS A 152 31.13 7.25 -38.21
N ALA A 153 29.98 7.73 -38.68
CA ALA A 153 28.80 7.76 -37.84
C ALA A 153 28.16 6.37 -37.73
N GLU A 154 28.30 5.51 -38.76
CA GLU A 154 27.46 4.29 -38.97
C GLU A 154 26.01 4.48 -38.48
N ARG A 155 25.53 5.71 -38.49
CA ARG A 155 24.22 6.03 -37.97
C ARG A 155 23.34 5.54 -39.07
N GLU A 156 22.76 4.39 -38.81
CA GLU A 156 21.66 3.84 -39.55
C GLU A 156 20.71 4.97 -39.91
N GLN A 157 20.78 5.41 -41.17
CA GLN A 157 20.01 6.55 -41.67
C GLN A 157 18.50 6.25 -41.69
N TRP A 158 18.12 5.02 -41.31
CA TRP A 158 16.75 4.65 -41.05
C TRP A 158 16.26 5.10 -39.67
N VAL A 159 17.15 5.29 -38.69
CA VAL A 159 16.87 5.82 -37.36
C VAL A 159 17.04 7.34 -37.33
N GLN A 160 18.14 7.84 -37.91
CA GLN A 160 18.45 9.27 -37.89
C GLN A 160 18.25 9.89 -39.28
N PRO A 161 17.32 10.84 -39.43
CA PRO A 161 17.13 11.53 -40.69
C PRO A 161 18.38 12.36 -41.02
N LEU A 162 18.75 12.39 -42.29
CA LEU A 162 19.88 13.18 -42.77
C LEU A 162 19.50 14.66 -42.70
N TRP A 163 20.38 15.44 -42.07
CA TRP A 163 20.26 16.89 -41.95
C TRP A 163 21.59 17.52 -42.30
N LEU A 164 21.58 18.43 -43.26
CA LEU A 164 22.77 19.13 -43.71
C LEU A 164 22.42 20.59 -44.00
N PRO A 165 22.88 21.55 -43.19
CA PRO A 165 22.84 22.96 -43.58
C PRO A 165 23.74 23.15 -44.81
N LEU A 166 23.23 23.85 -45.82
CA LEU A 166 23.93 24.04 -47.09
C LEU A 166 24.77 25.33 -47.05
N PRO A 167 25.90 25.37 -47.77
CA PRO A 167 26.56 26.64 -48.06
C PRO A 167 25.64 27.52 -48.93
N GLY A 168 25.86 28.85 -48.91
CA GLY A 168 25.06 29.78 -49.71
C GLY A 168 25.10 29.39 -51.20
N ALA A 169 23.93 29.24 -51.81
CA ALA A 169 23.81 29.01 -53.24
C ALA A 169 24.18 30.33 -53.94
N GLY A 170 25.38 30.41 -54.52
CA GLY A 170 25.82 31.60 -55.26
C GLY A 170 24.91 31.89 -56.47
N ALA A 171 25.29 32.87 -57.29
CA ALA A 171 24.46 33.38 -58.40
C ALA A 171 24.03 32.33 -59.44
N GLN A 172 24.68 31.16 -59.51
CA GLN A 172 24.37 30.08 -60.46
C GLN A 172 23.56 28.93 -59.84
N GLY A 173 23.23 29.00 -58.54
CA GLY A 173 22.64 27.90 -57.80
C GLY A 173 23.70 26.87 -57.37
N LEU A 174 23.26 25.80 -56.71
CA LEU A 174 24.14 24.73 -56.22
C LEU A 174 23.60 23.37 -56.65
N ASP A 175 24.37 22.63 -57.44
CA ASP A 175 24.05 21.24 -57.76
C ASP A 175 24.54 20.32 -56.64
N LEU A 176 23.60 19.62 -56.01
CA LEU A 176 23.89 18.63 -54.98
C LEU A 176 23.69 17.23 -55.52
N VAL A 177 24.57 16.31 -55.12
CA VAL A 177 24.46 14.89 -55.41
C VAL A 177 24.49 14.09 -54.12
N VAL A 178 23.41 13.37 -53.84
CA VAL A 178 23.37 12.37 -52.77
C VAL A 178 23.85 11.04 -53.36
N ALA A 179 25.00 10.58 -52.89
CA ALA A 179 25.65 9.35 -53.33
C ALA A 179 25.31 8.19 -52.39
N LEU A 180 24.76 7.11 -52.96
CA LEU A 180 24.25 5.97 -52.21
C LEU A 180 24.80 4.64 -52.75
N PRO A 181 25.78 4.01 -52.07
CA PRO A 181 26.22 2.67 -52.43
C PRO A 181 25.21 1.62 -51.94
N VAL A 182 24.62 0.88 -52.89
CA VAL A 182 23.66 -0.19 -52.61
C VAL A 182 24.29 -1.53 -53.00
N PRO A 183 24.41 -2.53 -52.11
CA PRO A 183 24.83 -3.88 -52.52
C PRO A 183 23.93 -4.42 -53.64
N ALA A 184 24.52 -5.00 -54.69
CA ALA A 184 23.74 -5.47 -55.83
C ALA A 184 22.66 -6.49 -55.39
N GLY A 185 21.42 -6.28 -55.85
CA GLY A 185 20.29 -7.14 -55.50
C GLY A 185 19.70 -6.95 -54.09
N SER A 186 20.22 -6.01 -53.28
CA SER A 186 19.65 -5.69 -51.97
C SER A 186 18.45 -4.74 -52.04
N TYR A 187 17.60 -4.81 -51.01
CA TYR A 187 16.52 -3.85 -50.78
C TYR A 187 17.10 -2.48 -50.46
N HIS A 188 16.56 -1.43 -51.07
CA HIS A 188 16.83 -0.06 -50.65
C HIS A 188 15.55 0.78 -50.75
N ALA A 189 15.49 1.82 -49.93
CA ALA A 189 14.48 2.85 -50.01
C ALA A 189 15.08 4.21 -49.64
N VAL A 190 14.86 5.19 -50.51
CA VAL A 190 15.28 6.57 -50.32
C VAL A 190 14.02 7.43 -50.21
N SER A 191 13.83 8.07 -49.05
CA SER A 191 12.72 9.00 -48.83
C SER A 191 12.82 10.21 -49.77
N ARG A 192 11.73 10.97 -49.91
CA ARG A 192 11.75 12.25 -50.61
C ARG A 192 12.87 13.17 -50.12
N ILE A 193 13.53 13.83 -51.06
CA ILE A 193 14.60 14.80 -50.79
C ILE A 193 13.96 16.18 -50.62
N TRP A 194 14.23 16.83 -49.48
CA TRP A 194 13.71 18.16 -49.17
C TRP A 194 14.85 19.18 -49.22
N ILE A 195 14.65 20.24 -49.99
CA ILE A 195 15.53 21.40 -50.04
C ILE A 195 14.67 22.64 -49.80
N GLY A 196 15.09 23.50 -48.90
CA GLY A 196 14.31 24.67 -48.51
C GLY A 196 14.95 25.48 -47.40
N PRO A 197 14.29 26.56 -46.95
CA PRO A 197 14.78 27.40 -45.87
C PRO A 197 15.03 26.60 -44.60
N ARG A 198 16.20 26.85 -43.99
CA ARG A 198 16.71 26.15 -42.82
C ARG A 198 15.70 26.15 -41.68
N ASP A 199 15.14 27.30 -41.31
CA ASP A 199 14.23 27.41 -40.17
C ASP A 199 12.94 26.57 -40.32
N ARG A 200 12.49 26.37 -41.56
CA ARG A 200 11.28 25.55 -41.84
C ARG A 200 11.63 24.06 -41.79
N LEU A 201 12.69 23.65 -42.48
CA LEU A 201 13.10 22.24 -42.50
C LEU A 201 13.65 21.78 -41.15
N GLU A 202 14.30 22.67 -40.39
CA GLU A 202 14.84 22.37 -39.05
C GLU A 202 13.72 21.99 -38.08
N ARG A 203 12.58 22.69 -38.11
CA ARG A 203 11.40 22.32 -37.30
C ARG A 203 10.89 20.92 -37.64
N ARG A 204 10.83 20.59 -38.94
CA ARG A 204 10.37 19.28 -39.42
C ARG A 204 11.35 18.17 -39.05
N TRP A 205 12.65 18.42 -39.20
CA TRP A 205 13.73 17.54 -38.80
C TRP A 205 13.71 17.31 -37.27
N LEU A 206 13.65 18.36 -36.46
CA LEU A 206 13.58 18.28 -35.00
C LEU A 206 12.37 17.45 -34.54
N TRP A 207 11.20 17.65 -35.14
CA TRP A 207 10.02 16.85 -34.81
C TRP A 207 10.23 15.37 -35.14
N ARG A 208 10.77 15.06 -36.32
CA ARG A 208 11.07 13.68 -36.71
C ARG A 208 12.11 13.03 -35.80
N VAL A 209 13.21 13.72 -35.49
CA VAL A 209 14.25 13.21 -34.56
C VAL A 209 13.66 12.95 -33.18
N ARG A 210 12.87 13.88 -32.63
CA ARG A 210 12.19 13.67 -31.34
C ARG A 210 11.26 12.45 -31.37
N ALA A 211 10.54 12.25 -32.47
CA ALA A 211 9.64 11.10 -32.61
C ALA A 211 10.40 9.75 -32.78
N GLN A 212 11.48 9.71 -33.56
CA GLN A 212 12.23 8.49 -33.89
C GLN A 212 13.26 8.08 -32.84
N THR A 213 13.87 9.04 -32.14
CA THR A 213 14.97 8.77 -31.20
C THR A 213 14.61 9.22 -29.78
N GLY A 214 14.07 10.43 -29.64
CA GLY A 214 13.74 11.02 -28.34
C GLY A 214 12.65 10.26 -27.58
N LEU A 215 11.53 9.94 -28.24
CA LEU A 215 10.42 9.21 -27.62
C LEU A 215 10.83 7.78 -27.23
N PRO A 216 11.46 6.96 -28.11
CA PRO A 216 11.97 5.65 -27.69
C PRO A 216 12.95 5.72 -26.51
N GLN A 217 13.80 6.74 -26.45
CA GLN A 217 14.71 6.96 -25.32
C GLN A 217 13.94 7.27 -24.03
N ALA A 218 13.00 8.22 -24.06
CA ALA A 218 12.16 8.58 -22.91
C ALA A 218 11.33 7.39 -22.40
N VAL A 219 10.77 6.59 -23.32
CA VAL A 219 10.05 5.35 -23.00
C VAL A 219 10.98 4.33 -22.35
N SER A 220 12.21 4.17 -22.87
CA SER A 220 13.19 3.24 -22.30
C SER A 220 13.62 3.65 -20.88
N LEU A 221 13.81 4.95 -20.62
CA LEU A 221 14.12 5.47 -19.29
C LEU A 221 12.97 5.26 -18.30
N THR A 222 11.73 5.54 -18.73
CA THR A 222 10.53 5.31 -17.90
C THR A 222 10.41 3.83 -17.53
N LEU A 223 10.63 2.96 -18.51
CA LEU A 223 10.59 1.52 -18.32
C LEU A 223 11.72 1.02 -17.42
N ALA A 224 12.91 1.64 -17.46
CA ALA A 224 14.02 1.34 -16.56
C ALA A 224 13.64 1.62 -15.10
N VAL A 225 13.03 2.78 -14.84
CA VAL A 225 12.57 3.17 -13.49
C VAL A 225 11.50 2.20 -12.98
N LEU A 226 10.50 1.88 -13.81
CA LEU A 226 9.46 0.92 -13.45
C LEU A 226 10.01 -0.50 -13.30
N GLY A 227 10.97 -0.90 -14.11
CA GLY A 227 11.67 -2.18 -14.01
C GLY A 227 12.43 -2.29 -12.68
N LEU A 228 13.16 -1.24 -12.29
CA LEU A 228 13.85 -1.19 -11.00
C LEU A 228 12.84 -1.24 -9.84
N PHE A 229 11.74 -0.48 -9.92
CA PHE A 229 10.66 -0.56 -8.95
C PHE A 229 10.08 -1.98 -8.85
N ALA A 230 9.84 -2.65 -9.98
CA ALA A 230 9.38 -4.03 -10.01
C ALA A 230 10.39 -5.00 -9.39
N VAL A 231 11.69 -4.79 -9.55
CA VAL A 231 12.73 -5.56 -8.82
C VAL A 231 12.56 -5.39 -7.31
N THR A 232 12.34 -4.17 -6.81
CA THR A 232 12.14 -3.95 -5.37
C THR A 232 10.91 -4.67 -4.83
N LEU A 233 9.82 -4.69 -5.60
CA LEU A 233 8.61 -5.44 -5.25
C LEU A 233 8.87 -6.95 -5.25
N TRP A 234 9.60 -7.46 -6.25
CA TRP A 234 9.93 -8.87 -6.36
C TRP A 234 10.85 -9.34 -5.22
N LEU A 235 11.85 -8.54 -4.83
CA LEU A 235 12.73 -8.85 -3.69
C LEU A 235 11.97 -8.95 -2.37
N ARG A 236 10.89 -8.18 -2.19
CA ARG A 236 10.01 -8.29 -1.01
C ARG A 236 8.97 -9.39 -1.13
N ARG A 237 8.61 -9.79 -2.35
CA ARG A 237 7.59 -10.80 -2.65
C ARG A 237 8.08 -11.76 -3.74
N PRO A 238 9.05 -12.62 -3.44
CA PRO A 238 9.67 -13.50 -4.44
C PRO A 238 8.66 -14.49 -5.05
N ASP A 239 7.61 -14.84 -4.31
CA ASP A 239 6.51 -15.71 -4.77
C ASP A 239 5.68 -15.08 -5.91
N GLU A 240 5.65 -13.75 -6.00
CA GLU A 240 4.94 -13.02 -7.04
C GLU A 240 5.84 -12.81 -8.28
N ALA A 241 6.04 -13.89 -9.04
CA ALA A 241 6.89 -13.92 -10.24
C ALA A 241 6.54 -12.88 -11.33
N ILE A 242 5.34 -12.29 -11.28
CA ILE A 242 4.84 -11.26 -12.20
C ILE A 242 5.77 -10.02 -12.18
N TYR A 243 6.24 -9.62 -10.99
CA TYR A 243 7.14 -8.47 -10.84
C TYR A 243 8.52 -8.74 -11.46
N GLY A 244 9.10 -9.93 -11.21
CA GLY A 244 10.37 -10.34 -11.81
C GLY A 244 10.30 -10.45 -13.33
N LEU A 245 9.21 -11.01 -13.88
CA LEU A 245 9.00 -11.12 -15.32
C LEU A 245 8.87 -9.75 -16.00
N PHE A 246 8.17 -8.80 -15.37
CA PHE A 246 8.11 -7.43 -15.87
C PHE A 246 9.50 -6.76 -15.85
N ALA A 247 10.27 -6.91 -14.77
CA ALA A 247 11.62 -6.36 -14.68
C ALA A 247 12.56 -6.94 -15.76
N LEU A 248 12.50 -8.25 -16.01
CA LEU A 248 13.26 -8.90 -17.09
C LEU A 248 12.81 -8.41 -18.47
N GLY A 249 11.50 -8.28 -18.69
CA GLY A 249 10.96 -7.73 -19.93
C GLY A 249 11.35 -6.28 -20.16
N ALA A 250 11.38 -5.47 -19.10
CA ALA A 250 11.85 -4.08 -19.12
C ALA A 250 13.33 -4.00 -19.52
N ALA A 251 14.18 -4.81 -18.91
CA ALA A 251 15.61 -4.88 -19.24
C ALA A 251 15.83 -5.36 -20.70
N ALA A 252 15.12 -6.40 -21.14
CA ALA A 252 15.17 -6.87 -22.52
C ALA A 252 14.73 -5.79 -23.51
N TRP A 253 13.69 -5.02 -23.17
CA TRP A 253 13.23 -3.92 -24.01
C TRP A 253 14.24 -2.77 -24.09
N MET A 254 14.93 -2.46 -22.99
CA MET A 254 16.02 -1.48 -23.02
C MET A 254 17.11 -1.94 -23.98
N VAL A 255 17.54 -3.21 -23.91
CA VAL A 255 18.50 -3.79 -24.85
C VAL A 255 17.98 -3.70 -26.28
N ARG A 256 16.69 -4.00 -26.52
CA ARG A 256 16.05 -3.83 -27.83
C ARG A 256 16.22 -2.40 -28.33
N ASN A 257 15.95 -1.40 -27.51
CA ASN A 257 15.92 -0.01 -27.93
C ASN A 257 17.29 0.68 -28.04
N LEU A 258 18.40 0.04 -27.63
CA LEU A 258 19.73 0.65 -27.70
C LEU A 258 20.07 1.19 -29.09
N HIS A 259 19.67 0.50 -30.16
CA HIS A 259 19.94 0.92 -31.54
C HIS A 259 19.27 2.24 -31.95
N TYR A 260 18.29 2.76 -31.20
CA TYR A 260 17.67 4.06 -31.49
C TYR A 260 18.52 5.25 -31.02
N TYR A 261 19.38 5.08 -30.01
CA TYR A 261 20.04 6.20 -29.33
C TYR A 261 21.50 5.96 -28.90
N VAL A 262 22.01 4.73 -28.99
CA VAL A 262 23.43 4.41 -28.71
C VAL A 262 24.21 4.33 -30.03
N SER A 263 25.37 4.97 -30.06
CA SER A 263 26.31 4.87 -31.18
C SER A 263 26.88 3.46 -31.31
N LEU A 264 27.05 2.98 -32.53
CA LEU A 264 27.64 1.68 -32.78
C LEU A 264 29.09 1.61 -32.26
N PRO A 265 29.53 0.44 -31.75
CA PRO A 265 30.92 0.22 -31.42
C PRO A 265 31.83 0.39 -32.64
N VAL A 266 33.08 0.83 -32.43
CA VAL A 266 34.06 1.03 -33.52
C VAL A 266 34.55 -0.29 -34.12
N SER A 267 34.54 -1.37 -33.34
CA SER A 267 35.01 -2.69 -33.79
C SER A 267 33.90 -3.44 -34.53
N PRO A 268 34.15 -3.97 -35.75
CA PRO A 268 33.16 -4.75 -36.50
C PRO A 268 32.61 -5.94 -35.72
N VAL A 269 33.45 -6.60 -34.93
CA VAL A 269 33.00 -7.72 -34.08
C VAL A 269 32.02 -7.24 -33.02
N ALA A 270 32.29 -6.09 -32.39
CA ALA A 270 31.39 -5.54 -31.39
C ALA A 270 30.07 -5.04 -32.01
N GLN A 271 30.07 -4.59 -33.27
CA GLN A 271 28.86 -4.26 -34.02
C GLN A 271 27.99 -5.49 -34.29
N ASP A 272 28.59 -6.61 -34.73
CA ASP A 272 27.85 -7.87 -34.96
C ASP A 272 27.13 -8.33 -33.67
N TRP A 273 27.82 -8.27 -32.53
CA TRP A 273 27.23 -8.59 -31.22
C TRP A 273 26.17 -7.58 -30.78
N PHE A 274 26.37 -6.29 -31.04
CA PHE A 274 25.37 -5.25 -30.76
C PHE A 274 24.08 -5.49 -31.57
N TRP A 275 24.22 -5.78 -32.87
CA TRP A 275 23.10 -6.09 -33.73
C TRP A 275 22.39 -7.37 -33.31
N TRP A 276 23.14 -8.44 -33.02
CA TRP A 276 22.55 -9.66 -32.51
C TRP A 276 21.76 -9.42 -31.22
N ALA A 277 22.34 -8.73 -30.23
CA ALA A 277 21.69 -8.51 -28.93
C ALA A 277 20.41 -7.67 -29.06
N THR A 278 20.44 -6.59 -29.84
CA THR A 278 19.28 -5.72 -30.08
C THR A 278 18.18 -6.41 -30.89
N HIS A 279 18.52 -7.37 -31.75
CA HIS A 279 17.55 -8.17 -32.49
C HIS A 279 16.98 -9.31 -31.61
N ALA A 280 17.83 -10.06 -30.91
CA ALA A 280 17.46 -11.22 -30.10
C ALA A 280 16.55 -10.83 -28.93
N SER A 281 16.78 -9.65 -28.35
CA SER A 281 15.98 -9.12 -27.25
C SER A 281 14.49 -8.96 -27.58
N MET A 282 14.11 -8.83 -28.86
CA MET A 282 12.70 -8.84 -29.26
C MET A 282 12.00 -10.15 -28.91
N ALA A 283 12.69 -11.30 -29.05
CA ALA A 283 12.16 -12.59 -28.65
C ALA A 283 12.07 -12.72 -27.12
N TRP A 284 13.02 -12.13 -26.38
CA TRP A 284 13.04 -12.13 -24.91
C TRP A 284 11.90 -11.29 -24.32
N VAL A 285 11.66 -10.12 -24.92
CA VAL A 285 10.50 -9.27 -24.63
C VAL A 285 9.20 -10.05 -24.84
N MET A 286 9.05 -10.70 -25.99
CA MET A 286 7.82 -11.44 -26.29
C MET A 286 7.62 -12.60 -25.31
N LEU A 287 8.69 -13.35 -25.01
CA LEU A 287 8.67 -14.42 -24.03
C LEU A 287 8.21 -13.92 -22.66
N THR A 288 8.86 -12.89 -22.14
CA THR A 288 8.54 -12.33 -20.82
C THR A 288 7.12 -11.78 -20.76
N ALA A 289 6.63 -11.13 -21.83
CA ALA A 289 5.25 -10.65 -21.91
C ALA A 289 4.21 -11.80 -21.93
N LEU A 290 4.47 -12.89 -22.66
CA LEU A 290 3.60 -14.06 -22.67
C LEU A 290 3.62 -14.80 -21.33
N LEU A 291 4.80 -15.00 -20.73
CA LEU A 291 4.92 -15.59 -19.38
C LEU A 291 4.24 -14.72 -18.33
N PHE A 292 4.37 -13.39 -18.43
CA PHE A 292 3.68 -12.43 -17.59
C PHE A 292 2.17 -12.64 -17.68
N ALA A 293 1.62 -12.71 -18.90
CA ALA A 293 0.19 -12.92 -19.11
C ALA A 293 -0.31 -14.26 -18.53
N LEU A 294 0.48 -15.34 -18.66
CA LEU A 294 0.13 -16.64 -18.08
C LEU A 294 0.12 -16.63 -16.55
N ARG A 295 1.14 -16.02 -15.94
CA ARG A 295 1.22 -15.85 -14.47
C ARG A 295 0.10 -14.96 -13.95
N PHE A 296 -0.20 -13.88 -14.67
CA PHE A 296 -1.31 -12.99 -14.33
C PHE A 296 -2.67 -13.71 -14.42
N ALA A 297 -2.86 -14.60 -15.40
CA ALA A 297 -4.03 -15.46 -15.49
C ALA A 297 -4.08 -16.58 -14.42
N SER A 298 -3.09 -16.66 -13.52
CA SER A 298 -2.94 -17.74 -12.54
C SER A 298 -2.90 -19.14 -13.18
N ARG A 299 -2.48 -19.24 -14.44
CA ARG A 299 -2.33 -20.50 -15.16
C ARG A 299 -0.87 -20.93 -15.08
N ARG A 300 -0.63 -22.13 -14.55
CA ARG A 300 0.67 -22.81 -14.62
C ARG A 300 0.60 -23.86 -15.73
N ALA A 301 1.11 -23.53 -16.90
CA ALA A 301 1.18 -24.43 -18.05
C ALA A 301 2.64 -24.81 -18.30
N LEU A 302 3.21 -25.60 -17.39
CA LEU A 302 4.65 -25.86 -17.32
C LEU A 302 5.24 -26.39 -18.64
N TRP A 303 4.52 -27.24 -19.37
CA TRP A 303 4.98 -27.75 -20.66
C TRP A 303 5.14 -26.64 -21.69
N LEU A 304 4.19 -25.71 -21.74
CA LEU A 304 4.17 -24.63 -22.72
C LEU A 304 5.17 -23.54 -22.36
N GLU A 305 5.30 -23.23 -21.08
CA GLU A 305 6.33 -22.30 -20.60
C GLU A 305 7.72 -22.82 -20.97
N ARG A 306 8.00 -24.10 -20.71
CA ARG A 306 9.26 -24.74 -21.12
C ARG A 306 9.44 -24.74 -22.63
N ALA A 307 8.39 -24.99 -23.41
CA ALA A 307 8.45 -24.96 -24.87
C ALA A 307 8.76 -23.54 -25.39
N LEU A 308 8.10 -22.51 -24.86
CA LEU A 308 8.35 -21.11 -25.22
C LEU A 308 9.78 -20.69 -24.88
N ILE A 309 10.25 -21.03 -23.68
CA ILE A 309 11.63 -20.77 -23.24
C ILE A 309 12.61 -21.49 -24.17
N ALA A 310 12.38 -22.78 -24.46
CA ALA A 310 13.25 -23.57 -25.33
C ALA A 310 13.33 -23.00 -26.75
N VAL A 311 12.19 -22.58 -27.34
CA VAL A 311 12.16 -21.97 -28.68
C VAL A 311 12.93 -20.65 -28.68
N VAL A 312 12.70 -19.76 -27.70
CA VAL A 312 13.39 -18.48 -27.65
C VAL A 312 14.89 -18.64 -27.40
N LEU A 313 15.29 -19.56 -26.52
CA LEU A 313 16.70 -19.88 -26.30
C LEU A 313 17.35 -20.47 -27.55
N PHE A 314 16.68 -21.39 -28.22
CA PHE A 314 17.17 -22.00 -29.47
C PHE A 314 17.38 -20.93 -30.55
N VAL A 315 16.37 -20.08 -30.79
CA VAL A 315 16.48 -19.00 -31.79
C VAL A 315 17.58 -18.01 -31.43
N SER A 316 17.69 -17.62 -30.14
CA SER A 316 18.72 -16.66 -29.69
C SER A 316 20.14 -17.21 -29.81
N LEU A 317 20.35 -18.50 -29.51
CA LEU A 317 21.64 -19.16 -29.59
C LEU A 317 22.04 -19.45 -31.05
N PHE A 318 21.07 -19.87 -31.87
CA PHE A 318 21.30 -20.20 -33.28
C PHE A 318 21.53 -18.94 -34.13
N SER A 319 20.96 -17.80 -33.75
CA SER A 319 21.19 -16.52 -34.46
C SER A 319 22.47 -15.80 -34.05
N MET A 320 23.25 -16.35 -33.10
CA MET A 320 24.52 -15.73 -32.69
C MET A 320 25.49 -15.58 -33.87
N PRO A 321 26.30 -14.51 -33.89
CA PRO A 321 27.27 -14.23 -34.96
C PRO A 321 28.46 -15.22 -35.02
N LEU A 322 28.37 -16.37 -34.35
CA LEU A 322 29.40 -17.41 -34.28
C LEU A 322 29.28 -18.49 -35.36
N TRP A 323 28.05 -18.78 -35.82
CA TRP A 323 27.77 -20.02 -36.56
C TRP A 323 27.70 -19.83 -38.08
N LEU A 324 26.98 -18.80 -38.54
CA LEU A 324 26.56 -18.68 -39.94
C LEU A 324 26.58 -17.22 -40.39
N ARG A 325 27.74 -16.73 -40.85
CA ARG A 325 27.88 -15.37 -41.41
C ARG A 325 27.15 -15.16 -42.76
N GLN A 326 26.65 -16.22 -43.39
CA GLN A 326 26.10 -16.19 -44.77
C GLN A 326 24.57 -16.32 -44.87
N LEU A 327 23.86 -16.60 -43.78
CA LEU A 327 22.39 -16.69 -43.79
C LEU A 327 21.80 -15.43 -43.16
N ASP A 328 20.74 -14.89 -43.75
CA ASP A 328 19.92 -13.79 -43.21
C ASP A 328 19.14 -14.24 -41.95
N MET A 329 19.86 -14.63 -40.90
CA MET A 329 19.35 -15.14 -39.62
C MET A 329 18.39 -14.17 -38.94
N VAL A 330 18.55 -12.87 -39.20
CA VAL A 330 17.68 -11.79 -38.71
C VAL A 330 16.23 -11.98 -39.18
N VAL A 331 16.02 -12.28 -40.46
CA VAL A 331 14.66 -12.44 -41.02
C VAL A 331 13.99 -13.68 -40.43
N LEU A 332 14.72 -14.80 -40.35
CA LEU A 332 14.21 -16.02 -39.75
C LEU A 332 13.84 -15.80 -38.27
N GLN A 333 14.68 -15.08 -37.52
CA GLN A 333 14.41 -14.74 -36.13
C GLN A 333 13.15 -13.89 -35.97
N TYR A 334 12.96 -12.85 -36.79
CA TYR A 334 11.73 -12.05 -36.77
C TYR A 334 10.51 -12.89 -37.14
N ALA A 335 10.62 -13.78 -38.13
CA ALA A 335 9.51 -14.66 -38.54
C ALA A 335 9.09 -15.62 -37.41
N VAL A 336 10.06 -16.30 -36.78
CA VAL A 336 9.76 -17.20 -35.64
C VAL A 336 9.17 -16.42 -34.47
N THR A 337 9.74 -15.25 -34.15
CA THR A 337 9.23 -14.39 -33.07
C THR A 337 7.81 -13.92 -33.37
N ALA A 338 7.50 -13.55 -34.62
CA ALA A 338 6.15 -13.14 -35.02
C ALA A 338 5.14 -14.29 -34.91
N VAL A 339 5.51 -15.52 -35.27
CA VAL A 339 4.65 -16.70 -35.11
C VAL A 339 4.37 -16.99 -33.63
N VAL A 340 5.42 -16.96 -32.78
CA VAL A 340 5.26 -17.14 -31.32
C VAL A 340 4.39 -16.03 -30.73
N ALA A 341 4.61 -14.78 -31.14
CA ALA A 341 3.83 -13.63 -30.71
C ALA A 341 2.35 -13.77 -31.09
N ALA A 342 2.06 -14.07 -32.35
CA ALA A 342 0.70 -14.19 -32.86
C ALA A 342 -0.06 -15.35 -32.20
N THR A 343 0.57 -16.53 -32.10
CA THR A 343 -0.05 -17.72 -31.49
C THR A 343 -0.25 -17.56 -29.99
N GLY A 344 0.75 -17.05 -29.27
CA GLY A 344 0.65 -16.78 -27.83
C GLY A 344 -0.40 -15.71 -27.53
N THR A 345 -0.41 -14.62 -28.30
CA THR A 345 -1.41 -13.54 -28.14
C THR A 345 -2.81 -14.02 -28.46
N ALA A 346 -3.02 -14.77 -29.53
CA ALA A 346 -4.32 -15.34 -29.87
C ALA A 346 -4.85 -16.25 -28.75
N TRP A 347 -3.96 -17.02 -28.11
CA TRP A 347 -4.34 -17.87 -26.99
C TRP A 347 -4.69 -17.08 -25.73
N VAL A 348 -3.92 -16.04 -25.38
CA VAL A 348 -4.26 -15.13 -24.26
C VAL A 348 -5.57 -14.40 -24.53
N ALA A 349 -5.81 -13.96 -25.77
CA ALA A 349 -7.07 -13.33 -26.18
C ALA A 349 -8.26 -14.30 -26.07
N TRP A 350 -8.08 -15.55 -26.50
CA TRP A 350 -9.07 -16.61 -26.30
C TRP A 350 -9.37 -16.87 -24.82
N LEU A 351 -8.33 -16.88 -23.97
CA LEU A 351 -8.48 -17.04 -22.53
C LEU A 351 -9.26 -15.87 -21.91
N ALA A 352 -8.93 -14.64 -22.30
CA ALA A 352 -9.62 -13.43 -21.86
C ALA A 352 -11.10 -13.41 -22.29
N TRP A 353 -11.40 -13.92 -23.47
CA TRP A 353 -12.77 -14.09 -23.95
C TRP A 353 -13.54 -15.15 -23.13
N ARG A 354 -12.91 -16.30 -22.87
CA ARG A 354 -13.51 -17.43 -22.14
C ARG A 354 -13.75 -17.13 -20.65
N GLU A 355 -12.77 -16.56 -19.95
CA GLU A 355 -12.83 -16.34 -18.50
C GLU A 355 -13.62 -15.08 -18.11
N ARG A 356 -13.94 -14.20 -19.08
CA ARG A 356 -14.68 -12.93 -18.88
C ARG A 356 -14.08 -11.99 -17.81
N ARG A 357 -12.81 -12.19 -17.43
CA ARG A 357 -12.07 -11.32 -16.50
C ARG A 357 -11.65 -10.03 -17.22
N PRO A 358 -12.08 -8.84 -16.76
CA PRO A 358 -11.77 -7.58 -17.45
C PRO A 358 -10.27 -7.30 -17.48
N GLU A 359 -9.51 -7.76 -16.49
CA GLU A 359 -8.08 -7.55 -16.39
C GLU A 359 -7.33 -8.32 -17.49
N LEU A 360 -7.75 -9.56 -17.77
CA LEU A 360 -7.18 -10.36 -18.86
C LEU A 360 -7.49 -9.75 -20.22
N ARG A 361 -8.62 -9.04 -20.38
CA ARG A 361 -8.95 -8.35 -21.62
C ARG A 361 -8.02 -7.16 -21.88
N ILE A 362 -7.66 -6.40 -20.84
CA ILE A 362 -6.70 -5.30 -20.95
C ILE A 362 -5.32 -5.84 -21.36
N MET A 363 -4.87 -6.94 -20.73
CA MET A 363 -3.63 -7.61 -21.10
C MET A 363 -3.65 -8.14 -22.55
N ALA A 364 -4.73 -8.83 -22.94
CA ALA A 364 -4.89 -9.32 -24.29
C ALA A 364 -4.90 -8.18 -25.31
N LEU A 365 -5.59 -7.07 -25.03
CA LEU A 365 -5.60 -5.88 -25.87
C LEU A 365 -4.19 -5.29 -26.01
N ALA A 366 -3.41 -5.24 -24.93
CA ALA A 366 -2.03 -4.78 -24.97
C ALA A 366 -1.15 -5.65 -25.88
N LEU A 367 -1.24 -6.98 -25.75
CA LEU A 367 -0.51 -7.91 -26.59
C LEU A 367 -0.95 -7.86 -28.06
N VAL A 368 -2.26 -7.79 -28.33
CA VAL A 368 -2.82 -7.65 -29.68
C VAL A 368 -2.31 -6.36 -30.32
N THR A 369 -2.33 -5.25 -29.58
CA THR A 369 -1.78 -3.97 -30.06
C THR A 369 -0.30 -4.13 -30.40
N GLY A 370 0.47 -4.77 -29.54
CA GLY A 370 1.88 -5.09 -29.81
C GLY A 370 2.10 -5.91 -31.08
N VAL A 371 1.30 -6.95 -31.33
CA VAL A 371 1.36 -7.76 -32.55
C VAL A 371 1.01 -6.94 -33.79
N VAL A 372 0.00 -6.05 -33.72
CA VAL A 372 -0.38 -5.17 -34.83
C VAL A 372 0.74 -4.17 -35.16
N LEU A 373 1.31 -3.51 -34.14
CA LEU A 373 2.44 -2.59 -34.33
C LEU A 373 3.68 -3.31 -34.87
N GLY A 374 3.94 -4.54 -34.41
CA GLY A 374 5.02 -5.38 -34.92
C GLY A 374 4.79 -5.82 -36.37
N GLY A 375 3.55 -6.13 -36.73
CA GLY A 375 3.16 -6.43 -38.11
C GLY A 375 3.35 -5.23 -39.04
N HIS A 376 3.02 -4.02 -38.58
CA HIS A 376 3.32 -2.78 -39.31
C HIS A 376 4.82 -2.62 -39.56
N ASP A 377 5.64 -2.76 -38.52
CA ASP A 377 7.09 -2.58 -38.62
C ASP A 377 7.74 -3.66 -39.51
N LEU A 378 7.23 -4.90 -39.45
CA LEU A 378 7.62 -5.97 -40.38
C LEU A 378 7.23 -5.61 -41.82
N ALA A 379 6.05 -5.05 -42.06
CA ALA A 379 5.62 -4.61 -43.38
C ALA A 379 6.49 -3.46 -43.92
N VAL A 380 6.91 -2.54 -43.05
CA VAL A 380 7.87 -1.47 -43.39
C VAL A 380 9.25 -2.06 -43.73
N LEU A 381 9.72 -3.07 -42.98
CA LEU A 381 11.01 -3.72 -43.20
C LEU A 381 11.01 -4.64 -44.43
N ALA A 382 9.87 -5.26 -44.74
CA ALA A 382 9.67 -6.07 -45.94
C ALA A 382 9.46 -5.24 -47.22
N GLY A 383 9.30 -3.92 -47.08
CA GLY A 383 9.02 -3.02 -48.21
C GLY A 383 7.58 -3.11 -48.74
N TRP A 384 6.63 -3.57 -47.92
CA TRP A 384 5.19 -3.62 -48.23
C TRP A 384 4.45 -2.35 -47.82
N ALA A 385 4.99 -1.59 -46.87
CA ALA A 385 4.45 -0.32 -46.39
C ALA A 385 5.27 0.87 -46.88
N TRP A 386 4.71 2.09 -46.75
CA TRP A 386 5.37 3.31 -47.17
C TRP A 386 6.72 3.50 -46.44
N PRO A 387 7.83 3.75 -47.16
CA PRO A 387 9.15 3.82 -46.56
C PRO A 387 9.32 4.94 -45.53
N GLU A 388 8.55 6.03 -45.63
CA GLU A 388 8.70 7.16 -44.69
C GLU A 388 7.96 6.96 -43.37
N HIS A 389 7.20 5.87 -43.20
CA HIS A 389 6.54 5.54 -41.94
C HIS A 389 7.55 5.37 -40.79
N PHE A 390 7.09 5.72 -39.58
CA PHE A 390 7.82 5.49 -38.35
C PHE A 390 7.75 4.01 -37.97
N PHE A 391 8.82 3.49 -37.36
CA PHE A 391 8.72 2.26 -36.60
C PHE A 391 7.87 2.51 -35.36
N LEU A 392 6.76 1.79 -35.24
CA LEU A 392 5.78 1.99 -34.19
C LEU A 392 5.99 1.07 -32.98
N MET A 393 6.84 0.05 -33.12
CA MET A 393 7.14 -0.88 -32.03
C MET A 393 7.60 -0.23 -30.73
N PRO A 394 8.44 0.84 -30.72
CA PRO A 394 8.81 1.53 -29.49
C PRO A 394 7.63 2.02 -28.64
N PHE A 395 6.44 2.19 -29.24
CA PHE A 395 5.24 2.65 -28.54
C PHE A 395 4.40 1.50 -27.97
N ALA A 396 4.63 0.25 -28.39
CA ALA A 396 3.90 -0.91 -27.86
C ALA A 396 4.12 -1.10 -26.35
N THR A 397 5.28 -0.69 -25.84
CA THR A 397 5.58 -0.71 -24.40
C THR A 397 4.72 0.21 -23.57
N LEU A 398 4.24 1.32 -24.11
CA LEU A 398 3.33 2.20 -23.37
C LEU A 398 2.06 1.43 -22.99
N VAL A 399 1.54 0.63 -23.91
CA VAL A 399 0.34 -0.20 -23.68
C VAL A 399 0.63 -1.33 -22.68
N ILE A 400 1.78 -2.00 -22.82
CA ILE A 400 2.22 -3.04 -21.87
C ILE A 400 2.45 -2.45 -20.48
N MET A 401 3.06 -1.26 -20.38
CA MET A 401 3.31 -0.54 -19.14
C MET A 401 2.00 -0.16 -18.44
N ILE A 402 1.02 0.36 -19.18
CA ILE A 402 -0.32 0.65 -18.65
C ILE A 402 -0.97 -0.64 -18.13
N SER A 403 -0.85 -1.75 -18.87
CA SER A 403 -1.39 -3.04 -18.44
C SER A 403 -0.72 -3.56 -17.15
N PHE A 404 0.59 -3.36 -17.01
CA PHE A 404 1.33 -3.69 -15.79
C PHE A 404 0.90 -2.81 -14.62
N LEU A 405 0.83 -1.49 -14.81
CA LEU A 405 0.41 -0.58 -13.75
C LEU A 405 -1.01 -0.89 -13.27
N HIS A 406 -1.90 -1.24 -14.19
CA HIS A 406 -3.25 -1.70 -13.86
C HIS A 406 -3.23 -3.01 -13.07
N ALA A 407 -2.37 -3.97 -13.43
CA ALA A 407 -2.19 -5.21 -12.68
C ALA A 407 -1.71 -4.95 -11.24
N VAL A 408 -0.74 -4.06 -11.05
CA VAL A 408 -0.26 -3.66 -9.71
C VAL A 408 -1.36 -2.97 -8.92
N GLN A 409 -2.07 -2.02 -9.53
CA GLN A 409 -3.18 -1.30 -8.90
C GLN A 409 -4.27 -2.26 -8.42
N ARG A 410 -4.69 -3.21 -9.26
CA ARG A 410 -5.71 -4.21 -8.89
C ARG A 410 -5.27 -5.06 -7.71
N ARG A 411 -4.02 -5.50 -7.69
CA ARG A 411 -3.48 -6.27 -6.56
C ARG A 411 -3.47 -5.45 -5.28
N TYR A 412 -3.07 -4.18 -5.36
CA TYR A 412 -3.06 -3.27 -4.21
C TYR A 412 -4.47 -3.03 -3.66
N VAL A 413 -5.43 -2.69 -4.53
CA VAL A 413 -6.81 -2.45 -4.12
C VAL A 413 -7.42 -3.69 -3.48
N GLY A 414 -7.27 -4.86 -4.10
CA GLY A 414 -7.79 -6.11 -3.52
C GLY A 414 -7.18 -6.46 -2.16
N ALA A 415 -5.89 -6.16 -1.95
CA ALA A 415 -5.26 -6.37 -0.64
C ALA A 415 -5.78 -5.40 0.42
N VAL A 416 -6.06 -4.14 0.05
CA VAL A 416 -6.64 -3.14 0.95
C VAL A 416 -8.09 -3.50 1.29
N GLU A 417 -8.89 -3.92 0.31
CA GLU A 417 -10.27 -4.38 0.53
C GLU A 417 -10.32 -5.59 1.46
N GLN A 418 -9.44 -6.57 1.27
CA GLN A 418 -9.33 -7.73 2.17
C GLN A 418 -8.95 -7.31 3.59
N PHE A 419 -7.94 -6.44 3.74
CA PHE A 419 -7.53 -5.93 5.04
C PHE A 419 -8.66 -5.16 5.74
N GLN A 420 -9.42 -4.36 4.99
CA GLN A 420 -10.59 -3.65 5.53
C GLN A 420 -11.68 -4.61 5.98
N ALA A 421 -11.96 -5.66 5.21
CA ALA A 421 -12.95 -6.67 5.57
C ALA A 421 -12.54 -7.49 6.82
N GLU A 422 -11.26 -7.86 6.93
CA GLU A 422 -10.74 -8.54 8.12
C GLU A 422 -10.80 -7.63 9.35
N ASN A 423 -10.47 -6.35 9.19
CA ASN A 423 -10.50 -5.38 10.29
C ASN A 423 -11.94 -5.05 10.72
N SER A 424 -12.90 -4.97 9.80
CA SER A 424 -14.31 -4.80 10.17
C SER A 424 -14.85 -6.02 10.91
N GLN A 425 -14.49 -7.23 10.46
CA GLN A 425 -14.87 -8.46 11.17
C GLN A 425 -14.30 -8.48 12.59
N LEU A 426 -13.03 -8.11 12.74
CA LEU A 426 -12.39 -8.05 14.06
C LEU A 426 -13.04 -7.01 14.98
N GLN A 427 -13.50 -5.89 14.43
CA GLN A 427 -14.24 -4.87 15.19
C GLN A 427 -15.59 -5.40 15.65
N GLU A 428 -16.34 -6.10 14.80
CA GLU A 428 -17.61 -6.72 15.17
C GLU A 428 -17.42 -7.77 16.29
N ASP A 429 -16.43 -8.65 16.15
CA ASP A 429 -16.12 -9.68 17.16
C ASP A 429 -15.71 -9.03 18.51
N LEU A 430 -14.97 -7.92 18.47
CA LEU A 430 -14.57 -7.18 19.66
C LEU A 430 -15.78 -6.54 20.36
N ASP A 431 -16.67 -5.91 19.60
CA ASP A 431 -17.88 -5.29 20.14
C ASP A 431 -18.82 -6.33 20.77
N GLU A 432 -18.94 -7.52 20.15
CA GLU A 432 -19.67 -8.64 20.74
C GLU A 432 -19.06 -9.06 22.08
N GLN A 433 -17.75 -9.29 22.14
CA GLN A 433 -17.07 -9.66 23.39
C GLN A 433 -17.21 -8.60 24.48
N VAL A 434 -17.08 -7.32 24.13
CA VAL A 434 -17.28 -6.21 25.07
C VAL A 434 -18.70 -6.24 25.62
N SER A 435 -19.71 -6.46 24.79
CA SER A 435 -21.11 -6.53 25.23
C SER A 435 -21.37 -7.72 26.18
N VAL A 436 -20.79 -8.89 25.88
CA VAL A 436 -20.88 -10.09 26.73
C VAL A 436 -20.21 -9.84 28.08
N LEU A 437 -19.02 -9.26 28.09
CA LEU A 437 -18.30 -8.92 29.32
C LEU A 437 -19.05 -7.88 30.16
N GLN A 438 -19.68 -6.89 29.52
CA GLN A 438 -20.52 -5.91 30.22
C GLN A 438 -21.74 -6.57 30.85
N ALA A 439 -22.43 -7.46 30.13
CA ALA A 439 -23.57 -8.21 30.66
C ALA A 439 -23.17 -9.13 31.83
N GLN A 440 -22.05 -9.85 31.70
CA GLN A 440 -21.52 -10.70 32.78
C GLN A 440 -21.14 -9.89 34.02
N ASN A 441 -20.47 -8.74 33.85
CA ASN A 441 -20.15 -7.85 34.96
C ASN A 441 -21.40 -7.29 35.64
N ALA A 442 -22.43 -6.92 34.86
CA ALA A 442 -23.70 -6.46 35.42
C ALA A 442 -24.38 -7.56 36.25
N GLN A 443 -24.38 -8.80 35.75
CA GLN A 443 -24.93 -9.95 36.49
C GLN A 443 -24.13 -10.25 37.76
N LEU A 444 -22.79 -10.23 37.70
CA LEU A 444 -21.93 -10.41 38.86
C LEU A 444 -22.22 -9.36 39.95
N ARG A 445 -22.32 -8.10 39.57
CA ARG A 445 -22.67 -7.01 40.51
C ARG A 445 -24.03 -7.22 41.18
N GLU A 446 -25.03 -7.72 40.45
CA GLU A 446 -26.34 -8.00 41.05
C GLU A 446 -26.27 -9.19 42.01
N VAL A 447 -25.53 -10.26 41.68
CA VAL A 447 -25.31 -11.39 42.58
C VAL A 447 -24.58 -10.94 43.86
N GLU A 448 -23.51 -10.15 43.72
CA GLU A 448 -22.78 -9.57 44.87
C GLU A 448 -23.70 -8.73 45.75
N ARG A 449 -24.56 -7.90 45.15
CA ARG A 449 -25.55 -7.08 45.87
C ARG A 449 -26.56 -7.95 46.63
N GLN A 450 -27.10 -8.99 46.01
CA GLN A 450 -28.03 -9.90 46.66
C GLN A 450 -27.37 -10.67 47.80
N GLN A 451 -26.13 -11.11 47.62
CA GLN A 451 -25.37 -11.78 48.66
C GLN A 451 -25.10 -10.86 49.86
N ALA A 452 -24.72 -9.60 49.61
CA ALA A 452 -24.57 -8.60 50.66
C ALA A 452 -25.87 -8.38 51.46
N LEU A 453 -27.01 -8.27 50.77
CA LEU A 453 -28.33 -8.12 51.41
C LEU A 453 -28.72 -9.35 52.24
N LEU A 454 -28.44 -10.57 51.76
CA LEU A 454 -28.74 -11.80 52.48
C LEU A 454 -27.91 -11.94 53.76
N LEU A 455 -26.61 -11.65 53.69
CA LEU A 455 -25.72 -11.65 54.85
C LEU A 455 -26.19 -10.65 55.91
N GLU A 456 -26.60 -9.46 55.48
CA GLU A 456 -27.13 -8.44 56.40
C GLU A 456 -28.45 -8.89 57.05
N ARG A 457 -29.36 -9.49 56.29
CA ARG A 457 -30.60 -10.04 56.84
C ARG A 457 -30.35 -11.16 57.84
N GLN A 458 -29.40 -12.06 57.57
CA GLN A 458 -29.02 -13.13 58.49
C GLN A 458 -28.44 -12.57 59.80
N ARG A 459 -27.59 -11.54 59.70
CA ARG A 459 -27.05 -10.83 60.86
C ARG A 459 -28.16 -10.25 61.74
N ILE A 460 -29.11 -9.53 61.13
CA ILE A 460 -30.25 -8.93 61.84
C ILE A 460 -31.11 -10.00 62.52
N MET A 461 -31.42 -11.09 61.81
CA MET A 461 -32.19 -12.21 62.37
C MET A 461 -31.49 -12.85 63.58
N ALA A 462 -30.18 -13.06 63.51
CA ALA A 462 -29.40 -13.61 64.63
C ALA A 462 -29.44 -12.67 65.85
N ASP A 463 -29.20 -11.37 65.64
CA ASP A 463 -29.23 -10.36 66.72
C ASP A 463 -30.63 -10.23 67.38
N MET A 464 -31.71 -10.45 66.62
CA MET A 464 -33.08 -10.48 67.14
C MET A 464 -33.39 -11.78 67.91
N HIS A 465 -33.05 -12.94 67.34
CA HIS A 465 -33.35 -14.24 67.93
C HIS A 465 -32.71 -14.41 69.31
N ASP A 466 -31.43 -14.03 69.45
CA ASP A 466 -30.69 -14.23 70.69
C ASP A 466 -31.20 -13.34 71.84
N GLY A 467 -31.63 -12.12 71.53
CA GLY A 467 -32.11 -11.14 72.52
C GLY A 467 -33.58 -11.33 72.88
N LEU A 468 -34.47 -11.24 71.89
CA LEU A 468 -35.92 -11.26 72.11
C LEU A 468 -36.45 -12.67 72.37
N GLY A 469 -35.94 -13.65 71.63
CA GLY A 469 -36.40 -15.05 71.73
C GLY A 469 -36.15 -15.62 73.13
N SER A 470 -34.96 -15.38 73.67
CA SER A 470 -34.58 -15.83 75.01
C SER A 470 -35.46 -15.19 76.11
N SER A 471 -35.77 -13.90 76.00
CA SER A 471 -36.58 -13.15 76.97
C SER A 471 -38.04 -13.56 76.95
N LEU A 472 -38.63 -13.71 75.76
CA LEU A 472 -40.02 -14.16 75.59
C LEU A 472 -40.21 -15.61 76.06
N LEU A 473 -39.29 -16.51 75.73
CA LEU A 473 -39.36 -17.90 76.18
C LEU A 473 -39.25 -17.99 77.71
N SER A 474 -38.34 -17.22 78.30
CA SER A 474 -38.17 -17.18 79.76
C SER A 474 -39.42 -16.66 80.46
N ALA A 475 -40.08 -15.63 79.92
CA ALA A 475 -41.34 -15.12 80.46
C ALA A 475 -42.49 -16.09 80.31
N LEU A 476 -42.60 -16.77 79.17
CA LEU A 476 -43.61 -17.80 78.93
C LEU A 476 -43.49 -18.94 79.96
N VAL A 477 -42.28 -19.47 80.14
CA VAL A 477 -42.01 -20.54 81.12
C VAL A 477 -42.31 -20.07 82.55
N ALA A 478 -41.94 -18.84 82.91
CA ALA A 478 -42.19 -18.31 84.26
C ALA A 478 -43.68 -18.10 84.55
N MET A 479 -44.47 -17.70 83.56
CA MET A 479 -45.93 -17.57 83.64
C MET A 479 -46.61 -18.93 83.74
N GLU A 480 -46.20 -19.93 82.94
CA GLU A 480 -46.74 -21.30 83.01
C GLU A 480 -46.49 -21.96 84.38
N GLN A 481 -45.37 -21.63 85.01
CA GLN A 481 -45.02 -22.12 86.35
C GLN A 481 -45.72 -21.36 87.49
N GLY A 482 -46.53 -20.34 87.19
CA GLY A 482 -47.19 -19.49 88.19
C GLY A 482 -46.21 -18.64 89.02
N SER A 483 -44.95 -18.55 88.58
CA SER A 483 -43.85 -17.86 89.27
C SER A 483 -43.73 -16.39 88.90
N MET A 484 -44.57 -15.92 87.98
CA MET A 484 -44.60 -14.55 87.48
C MET A 484 -46.02 -13.98 87.59
N SER A 485 -46.15 -12.76 88.12
CA SER A 485 -47.43 -12.06 88.18
C SER A 485 -47.83 -11.50 86.81
N HIS A 486 -49.11 -11.17 86.64
CA HIS A 486 -49.59 -10.54 85.42
C HIS A 486 -48.85 -9.22 85.13
N GLU A 487 -48.59 -8.41 86.17
CA GLU A 487 -47.85 -7.15 86.03
C GLU A 487 -46.40 -7.38 85.56
N GLN A 488 -45.73 -8.41 86.07
CA GLN A 488 -44.36 -8.75 85.68
C GLN A 488 -44.29 -9.21 84.22
N CYS A 489 -45.28 -9.98 83.75
CA CYS A 489 -45.37 -10.39 82.35
C CYS A 489 -45.58 -9.20 81.41
N VAL A 490 -46.45 -8.25 81.78
CA VAL A 490 -46.66 -7.00 81.03
C VAL A 490 -45.37 -6.18 80.95
N GLU A 491 -44.56 -6.16 82.00
CA GLU A 491 -43.26 -5.47 82.00
C GLU A 491 -42.26 -6.14 81.05
N VAL A 492 -42.14 -7.47 81.06
CA VAL A 492 -41.26 -8.18 80.12
C VAL A 492 -41.70 -7.99 78.66
N LEU A 493 -43.00 -8.00 78.38
CA LEU A 493 -43.51 -7.73 77.03
C LEU A 493 -43.21 -6.29 76.58
N ARG A 494 -43.30 -5.31 77.48
CA ARG A 494 -42.91 -3.92 77.20
C ARG A 494 -41.42 -3.81 76.91
N GLU A 495 -40.58 -4.51 77.68
CA GLU A 495 -39.13 -4.56 77.44
C GLU A 495 -38.81 -5.20 76.08
N CYS A 496 -39.47 -6.29 75.70
CA CYS A 496 -39.33 -6.90 74.38
C CYS A 496 -39.77 -5.97 73.23
N VAL A 497 -40.83 -5.18 73.42
CA VAL A 497 -41.27 -4.18 72.42
C VAL A 497 -40.26 -3.04 72.31
N ASP A 498 -39.71 -2.57 73.43
CA ASP A 498 -38.68 -1.52 73.44
C ASP A 498 -37.38 -2.02 72.79
N ASP A 499 -37.00 -3.28 73.04
CA ASP A 499 -35.84 -3.93 72.43
C ASP A 499 -36.01 -4.10 70.91
N LEU A 500 -37.20 -4.51 70.44
CA LEU A 500 -37.50 -4.60 69.00
C LEU A 500 -37.41 -3.23 68.33
N ARG A 501 -37.96 -2.20 68.98
CA ARG A 501 -37.89 -0.82 68.47
C ARG A 501 -36.46 -0.29 68.43
N LEU A 502 -35.65 -0.63 69.43
CA LEU A 502 -34.25 -0.24 69.50
C LEU A 502 -33.41 -0.93 68.40
N VAL A 503 -33.72 -2.17 68.05
CA VAL A 503 -33.14 -2.83 66.87
C VAL A 503 -33.57 -2.12 65.58
N ILE A 504 -34.86 -1.81 65.41
CA ILE A 504 -35.37 -1.10 64.23
C ILE A 504 -34.68 0.27 64.05
N ASP A 505 -34.51 1.05 65.13
CA ASP A 505 -33.84 2.35 65.03
C ASP A 505 -32.36 2.22 64.70
N SER A 506 -31.71 1.16 65.19
CA SER A 506 -30.31 0.92 64.84
C SER A 506 -30.12 0.58 63.37
N LEU A 507 -31.18 0.15 62.66
CA LEU A 507 -31.16 -0.08 61.21
C LEU A 507 -31.35 1.21 60.40
N GLU A 508 -31.79 2.29 61.03
CA GLU A 508 -31.91 3.59 60.39
C GLU A 508 -30.51 4.24 60.33
N PRO A 509 -30.06 4.77 59.17
CA PRO A 509 -28.72 5.34 59.04
C PRO A 509 -28.56 6.64 59.84
N VAL A 510 -28.28 6.54 61.14
CA VAL A 510 -27.90 7.70 61.97
C VAL A 510 -26.40 7.94 61.75
N GLY A 511 -26.06 8.59 60.64
CA GLY A 511 -24.69 8.70 60.12
C GLY A 511 -23.67 9.16 61.17
N HIS A 512 -22.81 8.24 61.63
CA HIS A 512 -21.60 8.43 62.43
C HIS A 512 -21.65 9.37 63.66
N ASP A 513 -22.84 9.84 64.06
CA ASP A 513 -23.04 10.83 65.12
C ASP A 513 -23.60 10.20 66.39
N LEU A 514 -22.72 10.11 67.40
CA LEU A 514 -23.04 9.58 68.72
C LEU A 514 -24.01 10.48 69.51
N VAL A 515 -24.02 11.80 69.28
CA VAL A 515 -24.88 12.73 70.04
C VAL A 515 -26.33 12.54 69.62
N SER A 516 -26.60 12.46 68.32
CA SER A 516 -27.93 12.16 67.78
C SER A 516 -28.47 10.81 68.29
N LEU A 517 -27.60 9.79 68.34
CA LEU A 517 -27.94 8.48 68.88
C LEU A 517 -28.40 8.54 70.35
N LEU A 518 -27.65 9.24 71.20
CA LEU A 518 -27.99 9.43 72.61
C LEU A 518 -29.25 10.29 72.81
N ALA A 519 -29.46 11.29 71.96
CA ALA A 519 -30.64 12.14 71.99
C ALA A 519 -31.94 11.35 71.70
N THR A 520 -31.91 10.42 70.74
CA THR A 520 -33.03 9.52 70.44
C THR A 520 -33.37 8.64 71.64
N MET A 521 -32.34 8.08 72.29
CA MET A 521 -32.53 7.30 73.52
C MET A 521 -33.12 8.14 74.66
N ARG A 522 -32.65 9.38 74.84
CA ARG A 522 -33.19 10.32 75.85
C ARG A 522 -34.68 10.55 75.67
N TYR A 523 -35.12 10.80 74.44
CA TYR A 523 -36.53 11.07 74.16
C TYR A 523 -37.42 9.91 74.60
N ARG A 524 -36.97 8.67 74.42
CA ARG A 524 -37.73 7.45 74.76
C ARG A 524 -37.70 7.12 76.24
N LEU A 525 -36.51 7.06 76.84
CA LEU A 525 -36.35 6.69 78.24
C LEU A 525 -36.71 7.82 79.20
N GLY A 526 -36.66 9.08 78.75
CA GLY A 526 -36.94 10.25 79.58
C GLY A 526 -38.33 10.21 80.23
N LYS A 527 -39.36 9.77 79.50
CA LYS A 527 -40.72 9.65 80.03
C LYS A 527 -40.83 8.53 81.09
N ARG A 528 -40.12 7.42 80.88
CA ARG A 528 -40.08 6.29 81.82
C ARG A 528 -39.34 6.67 83.11
N LEU A 529 -38.20 7.35 82.98
CA LEU A 529 -37.43 7.88 84.12
C LEU A 529 -38.25 8.87 84.95
N GLN A 530 -38.94 9.82 84.29
CA GLN A 530 -39.80 10.79 84.99
C GLN A 530 -40.97 10.12 85.70
N THR A 531 -41.61 9.13 85.07
CA THR A 531 -42.72 8.37 85.68
C THR A 531 -42.25 7.57 86.89
N GLY A 532 -41.00 7.09 86.86
CA GLY A 532 -40.32 6.43 87.98
C GLY A 532 -39.79 7.38 89.07
N GLY A 533 -40.08 8.68 89.00
CA GLY A 533 -39.66 9.66 90.01
C GLY A 533 -38.21 10.16 89.89
N LEU A 534 -37.50 9.80 88.80
CA LEU A 534 -36.11 10.21 88.57
C LEU A 534 -36.03 11.48 87.71
N LYS A 535 -35.28 12.47 88.18
CA LYS A 535 -34.92 13.65 87.38
C LYS A 535 -33.67 13.36 86.54
N LEU A 536 -33.81 13.35 85.22
CA LEU A 536 -32.68 13.26 84.28
C LEU A 536 -32.03 14.64 84.10
N ASP A 537 -30.76 14.76 84.50
CA ASP A 537 -29.89 15.88 84.20
C ASP A 537 -29.05 15.56 82.95
N TRP A 538 -29.15 16.42 81.94
CA TRP A 538 -28.59 16.16 80.62
C TRP A 538 -27.46 17.13 80.30
N ASP A 539 -26.23 16.65 80.42
CA ASP A 539 -24.99 17.41 80.18
C ASP A 539 -24.18 16.74 79.05
N VAL A 540 -24.80 16.69 77.88
CA VAL A 540 -24.19 16.13 76.66
C VAL A 540 -23.65 17.27 75.81
N GLN A 541 -22.33 17.26 75.60
CA GLN A 541 -21.62 18.17 74.72
C GLN A 541 -21.52 17.57 73.31
N ASP A 542 -21.29 18.43 72.32
CA ASP A 542 -20.96 18.01 70.97
C ASP A 542 -19.69 17.15 70.97
N LEU A 543 -19.72 16.07 70.19
CA LEU A 543 -18.63 15.11 70.06
C LEU A 543 -18.19 15.04 68.59
N PRO A 544 -16.91 14.68 68.30
CA PRO A 544 -16.50 14.42 66.93
C PRO A 544 -17.26 13.22 66.34
N PRO A 545 -17.50 13.19 65.02
CA PRO A 545 -18.11 12.04 64.37
C PRO A 545 -17.19 10.83 64.51
N LEU A 546 -17.79 9.68 64.84
CA LEU A 546 -17.09 8.41 64.96
C LEU A 546 -17.28 7.64 63.64
N ALA A 547 -16.31 7.74 62.73
CA ALA A 547 -16.40 7.15 61.38
C ALA A 547 -16.58 5.61 61.38
N TRP A 548 -16.20 4.94 62.47
CA TRP A 548 -16.39 3.51 62.66
C TRP A 548 -17.75 3.14 63.28
N LEU A 549 -18.56 4.13 63.72
CA LEU A 549 -19.84 3.90 64.38
C LEU A 549 -20.92 3.58 63.35
N GLU A 550 -20.84 2.38 62.78
CA GLU A 550 -21.86 1.82 61.90
C GLU A 550 -23.08 1.33 62.72
N PRO A 551 -24.25 1.10 62.08
CA PRO A 551 -25.44 0.49 62.69
C PRO A 551 -25.21 -0.60 63.77
N PRO A 552 -24.39 -1.66 63.54
CA PRO A 552 -24.10 -2.68 64.56
C PRO A 552 -23.41 -2.13 65.81
N ASP A 553 -22.52 -1.14 65.67
CA ASP A 553 -21.78 -0.55 66.77
C ASP A 553 -22.66 0.44 67.55
N ALA A 554 -23.47 1.23 66.84
CA ALA A 554 -24.47 2.11 67.44
C ALA A 554 -25.44 1.35 68.36
N LEU A 555 -25.90 0.16 67.92
CA LEU A 555 -26.75 -0.72 68.71
C LEU A 555 -26.09 -1.15 70.04
N HIS A 556 -24.79 -1.44 70.03
CA HIS A 556 -24.06 -1.81 71.24
C HIS A 556 -23.91 -0.65 72.23
N VAL A 557 -23.70 0.57 71.73
CA VAL A 557 -23.66 1.79 72.57
C VAL A 557 -25.02 2.04 73.22
N LEU A 558 -26.10 1.97 72.44
CA LEU A 558 -27.47 2.14 72.95
C LEU A 558 -27.79 1.11 74.04
N ARG A 559 -27.47 -0.18 73.82
CA ARG A 559 -27.71 -1.25 74.82
C ARG A 559 -26.94 -1.00 76.13
N LEU A 560 -25.70 -0.52 76.06
CA LEU A 560 -24.91 -0.20 77.26
C LEU A 560 -25.55 0.93 78.07
N MET A 561 -26.03 1.97 77.40
CA MET A 561 -26.64 3.12 78.06
C MET A 561 -28.05 2.81 78.59
N GLN A 562 -28.84 2.05 77.84
CA GLN A 562 -30.17 1.60 78.27
C GLN A 562 -30.07 0.73 79.52
N GLU A 563 -29.16 -0.23 79.55
CA GLU A 563 -28.93 -1.09 80.73
C GLU A 563 -28.47 -0.27 81.93
N ALA A 564 -27.59 0.72 81.73
CA ALA A 564 -27.17 1.63 82.80
C ALA A 564 -28.35 2.41 83.40
N LEU A 565 -29.22 2.98 82.55
CA LEU A 565 -30.40 3.72 83.00
C LEU A 565 -31.46 2.82 83.65
N ASN A 566 -31.66 1.61 83.13
CA ASN A 566 -32.55 0.61 83.73
C ASN A 566 -32.06 0.18 85.12
N ASN A 567 -30.76 0.01 85.30
CA ASN A 567 -30.17 -0.31 86.61
C ASN A 567 -30.42 0.80 87.63
N VAL A 568 -30.29 2.06 87.22
CA VAL A 568 -30.62 3.21 88.09
C VAL A 568 -32.11 3.18 88.48
N LEU A 569 -32.99 2.96 87.50
CA LEU A 569 -34.44 2.92 87.72
C LEU A 569 -34.87 1.78 88.67
N LYS A 570 -34.29 0.59 88.52
CA LYS A 570 -34.71 -0.61 89.28
C LYS A 570 -34.02 -0.75 90.64
N HIS A 571 -32.79 -0.24 90.80
CA HIS A 571 -31.94 -0.61 91.93
C HIS A 571 -31.35 0.56 92.73
N ALA A 572 -31.24 1.77 92.16
CA ALA A 572 -30.51 2.83 92.83
C ALA A 572 -31.31 3.53 93.94
N SER A 573 -32.66 3.48 93.91
CA SER A 573 -33.52 4.34 94.74
C SER A 573 -33.09 5.82 94.70
N ALA A 574 -32.58 6.24 93.55
CA ALA A 574 -32.06 7.57 93.29
C ALA A 574 -33.20 8.59 93.07
N SER A 575 -32.93 9.87 93.30
CA SER A 575 -33.82 10.98 92.96
C SER A 575 -33.39 11.68 91.66
N ARG A 576 -32.12 11.53 91.30
CA ARG A 576 -31.50 12.17 90.14
C ARG A 576 -30.54 11.21 89.43
N VAL A 577 -30.56 11.27 88.11
CA VAL A 577 -29.57 10.64 87.25
C VAL A 577 -29.01 11.67 86.29
N ARG A 578 -27.70 11.68 86.08
CA ARG A 578 -26.99 12.62 85.20
C ARG A 578 -26.32 11.85 84.06
N MET A 579 -26.58 12.28 82.83
CA MET A 579 -25.86 11.79 81.65
C MET A 579 -24.89 12.85 81.16
N VAL A 580 -23.62 12.47 81.02
CA VAL A 580 -22.52 13.38 80.67
C VAL A 580 -21.75 12.85 79.47
N THR A 581 -21.47 13.68 78.47
CA THR A 581 -20.47 13.36 77.44
C THR A 581 -19.30 14.32 77.47
N ARG A 582 -18.09 13.80 77.28
CA ARG A 582 -16.86 14.59 77.18
C ARG A 582 -15.95 14.03 76.10
N HIS A 583 -15.27 14.90 75.37
CA HIS A 583 -14.22 14.52 74.44
C HIS A 583 -12.85 14.72 75.08
N HIS A 584 -12.01 13.69 75.09
CA HIS A 584 -10.66 13.67 75.67
C HIS A 584 -9.59 13.39 74.61
N GLY A 585 -9.70 14.02 73.45
CA GLY A 585 -8.76 13.96 72.32
C GLY A 585 -8.71 12.60 71.61
N SER A 586 -8.27 11.55 72.30
CA SER A 586 -8.14 10.20 71.74
C SER A 586 -9.36 9.31 71.98
N TYR A 587 -10.26 9.72 72.88
CA TYR A 587 -11.50 9.01 73.17
C TYR A 587 -12.63 9.98 73.52
N VAL A 588 -13.86 9.55 73.25
CA VAL A 588 -15.07 10.14 73.82
C VAL A 588 -15.48 9.34 75.04
N GLU A 589 -15.99 10.02 76.06
CA GLU A 589 -16.43 9.41 77.31
C GLU A 589 -17.92 9.72 77.51
N ILE A 590 -18.72 8.67 77.73
CA ILE A 590 -20.11 8.76 78.11
C ILE A 590 -20.21 8.31 79.57
N ARG A 591 -20.80 9.14 80.43
CA ARG A 591 -21.00 8.83 81.85
C ARG A 591 -22.47 8.85 82.23
N VAL A 592 -22.86 7.92 83.08
CA VAL A 592 -24.15 7.88 83.76
C VAL A 592 -23.88 7.89 85.26
N GLU A 593 -24.41 8.87 85.97
CA GLU A 593 -24.19 9.09 87.40
C GLU A 593 -25.53 9.17 88.13
N ASP A 594 -25.72 8.42 89.20
CA ASP A 594 -26.90 8.53 90.07
C ASP A 594 -26.54 8.97 91.49
N ASP A 595 -27.52 9.52 92.21
CA ASP A 595 -27.43 9.93 93.62
C ASP A 595 -28.01 8.90 94.58
N GLY A 596 -28.10 7.64 94.15
CA GLY A 596 -28.79 6.57 94.86
C GLY A 596 -27.99 5.94 96.01
N ALA A 597 -28.51 4.82 96.50
CA ALA A 597 -27.94 4.08 97.63
C ALA A 597 -26.54 3.51 97.35
N GLY A 598 -26.10 3.46 96.09
CA GLY A 598 -24.84 2.83 95.69
C GLY A 598 -24.75 1.36 96.12
N PHE A 599 -23.62 0.72 95.84
CA PHE A 599 -23.38 -0.65 96.29
C PHE A 599 -21.88 -0.93 96.47
N ASP A 600 -21.57 -1.95 97.25
CA ASP A 600 -20.20 -2.44 97.36
C ASP A 600 -19.85 -3.29 96.13
N LEU A 601 -18.93 -2.79 95.30
CA LEU A 601 -18.42 -3.47 94.12
C LEU A 601 -17.80 -4.84 94.43
N GLN A 602 -17.25 -5.05 95.63
CA GLN A 602 -16.66 -6.33 96.01
C GLN A 602 -17.70 -7.43 96.28
N SER A 603 -18.94 -7.05 96.62
CA SER A 603 -20.04 -7.97 96.89
C SER A 603 -20.71 -8.54 95.63
N ILE A 604 -20.53 -7.91 94.45
CA ILE A 604 -21.20 -8.24 93.18
C ILE A 604 -20.26 -8.96 92.19
N GLN A 605 -19.34 -9.80 92.67
CA GLN A 605 -18.31 -10.40 91.81
C GLN A 605 -18.82 -11.31 90.67
N HIS A 606 -20.11 -11.67 90.60
CA HIS A 606 -20.63 -12.63 89.62
C HIS A 606 -22.00 -12.28 88.97
N GLY A 607 -22.33 -10.99 88.81
CA GLY A 607 -23.50 -10.59 88.03
C GLY A 607 -23.35 -10.90 86.52
N ARG A 608 -24.26 -11.69 85.93
CA ARG A 608 -24.29 -11.98 84.48
C ARG A 608 -24.38 -10.71 83.62
N GLY A 609 -25.05 -9.66 84.11
CA GLY A 609 -25.21 -8.37 83.43
C GLY A 609 -23.89 -7.61 83.23
N LEU A 610 -23.02 -7.56 84.25
CA LEU A 610 -21.76 -6.82 84.21
C LEU A 610 -20.77 -7.41 83.19
N LYS A 611 -20.68 -8.75 83.11
CA LYS A 611 -19.85 -9.45 82.11
C LYS A 611 -20.31 -9.15 80.67
N SER A 612 -21.64 -9.08 80.46
CA SER A 612 -22.22 -8.74 79.16
C SER A 612 -21.88 -7.30 78.74
N GLN A 613 -21.98 -6.34 79.67
CA GLN A 613 -21.61 -4.95 79.39
C GLN A 613 -20.12 -4.78 79.08
N ILE A 614 -19.22 -5.44 79.83
CA ILE A 614 -17.78 -5.38 79.57
C ILE A 614 -17.45 -5.95 78.18
N LYS A 615 -18.04 -7.08 77.79
CA LYS A 615 -17.82 -7.70 76.47
C LYS A 615 -18.32 -6.80 75.33
N ARG A 616 -19.44 -6.11 75.51
CA ARG A 616 -19.96 -5.14 74.53
C ARG A 616 -19.04 -3.92 74.41
N ALA A 617 -18.55 -3.38 75.53
CA ALA A 617 -17.58 -2.28 75.51
C ALA A 617 -16.28 -2.67 74.79
N GLN A 618 -15.76 -3.89 75.03
CA GLN A 618 -14.59 -4.42 74.33
C GLN A 618 -14.82 -4.58 72.82
N ARG A 619 -16.02 -5.03 72.41
CA ARG A 619 -16.38 -5.17 70.99
C ARG A 619 -16.38 -3.83 70.24
N LEU A 620 -16.62 -2.74 70.95
CA LEU A 620 -16.52 -1.37 70.45
C LEU A 620 -15.07 -0.81 70.48
N GLY A 621 -14.09 -1.61 70.88
CA GLY A 621 -12.72 -1.14 71.14
C GLY A 621 -12.61 -0.21 72.37
N GLY A 622 -13.68 -0.14 73.18
CA GLY A 622 -13.82 0.77 74.30
C GLY A 622 -13.51 0.16 75.66
N LYS A 623 -13.53 0.99 76.70
CA LYS A 623 -13.33 0.59 78.10
C LYS A 623 -14.52 1.03 78.95
N LEU A 624 -15.06 0.09 79.72
CA LEU A 624 -16.13 0.35 80.69
C LEU A 624 -15.55 0.36 82.10
N ARG A 625 -15.90 1.38 82.89
CA ARG A 625 -15.54 1.50 84.31
C ARG A 625 -16.80 1.80 85.11
N ILE A 626 -16.94 1.15 86.26
CA ILE A 626 -18.02 1.41 87.22
C ILE A 626 -17.36 1.75 88.55
N ASP A 627 -17.71 2.90 89.11
CA ASP A 627 -17.31 3.34 90.44
C ASP A 627 -18.61 3.46 91.28
N SER A 628 -18.74 2.69 92.36
CA SER A 628 -19.90 2.71 93.27
C SER A 628 -19.42 2.50 94.70
N SER A 629 -20.11 3.11 95.66
CA SER A 629 -19.90 2.86 97.10
C SER A 629 -21.23 3.05 97.84
N PRO A 630 -21.50 2.26 98.89
CA PRO A 630 -22.72 2.41 99.68
C PRO A 630 -22.91 3.85 100.19
N GLY A 631 -24.10 4.41 99.94
CA GLY A 631 -24.49 5.78 100.28
C GLY A 631 -23.99 6.89 99.35
N MET A 632 -23.21 6.56 98.31
CA MET A 632 -22.53 7.55 97.44
C MET A 632 -22.98 7.50 95.97
N GLY A 633 -24.04 6.75 95.64
CA GLY A 633 -24.51 6.55 94.27
C GLY A 633 -23.60 5.66 93.42
N THR A 634 -23.90 5.58 92.13
CA THR A 634 -23.09 4.85 91.14
C THR A 634 -22.72 5.73 89.94
N ARG A 635 -21.49 5.57 89.46
CA ARG A 635 -20.98 6.17 88.22
C ARG A 635 -20.54 5.07 87.26
N LEU A 636 -21.15 5.02 86.08
CA LEU A 636 -20.71 4.20 84.95
C LEU A 636 -20.07 5.11 83.90
N SER A 637 -18.86 4.77 83.46
CA SER A 637 -18.09 5.51 82.44
C SER A 637 -17.70 4.59 81.29
N LEU A 638 -18.18 4.89 80.09
CA LEU A 638 -17.84 4.22 78.84
C LEU A 638 -16.91 5.12 78.02
N ARG A 639 -15.70 4.64 77.73
CA ARG A 639 -14.73 5.31 76.87
C ARG A 639 -14.68 4.63 75.51
N LEU A 640 -14.96 5.38 74.45
CA LEU A 640 -14.93 4.92 73.06
C LEU A 640 -13.82 5.66 72.31
N PRO A 641 -12.96 4.98 71.54
CA PRO A 641 -11.88 5.63 70.81
C PRO A 641 -12.44 6.50 69.67
N VAL A 642 -11.79 7.63 69.39
CA VAL A 642 -12.17 8.47 68.22
C VAL A 642 -11.85 7.72 66.92
N GLU A 643 -10.74 6.99 66.89
CA GLU A 643 -10.34 6.12 65.78
C GLU A 643 -10.13 4.68 66.28
N ARG A 644 -10.72 3.70 65.59
CA ARG A 644 -10.51 2.29 65.88
C ARG A 644 -9.24 1.84 65.17
N LYS A 645 -8.28 1.25 65.90
CA LYS A 645 -7.18 0.53 65.25
C LYS A 645 -7.77 -0.70 64.55
N ALA A 646 -7.53 -0.81 63.24
CA ALA A 646 -8.00 -1.88 62.38
C ALA A 646 -7.63 -3.27 62.90
#